data_AF-A0A9W8K8W3-F1
#
_entry.id   AF-A0A9W8K8W3-F1
#
_cell.length_a   1.000
_cell.length_b   1.000
_cell.length_c   1.000
_cell.angle_alpha   90.00
_cell.angle_beta   90.00
_cell.angle_gamma   90.00
#
_symmetry.space_group_name_H-M   'P 1'
#
loop_
_entity.id
_entity.type
_entity.pdbx_description
1 polymer ?
#
loop_
_entity_poly.entity_id
_entity_poly.type
_entity_poly.pdbx_seq_one_letter_code
_entity_poly.pdbx_strand_id
1 'polypeptide(L)'
;MPQGTTTSRLNRNGKLPIIIGKDIPDDIWYLIASHLADGRRVEDLRRFMSIHRCFFNFILDLKYGEVRWVRIDKAFMTTLKRLQSSVISSHVRRLYVRAWFVEYLLKREADSKRTIPGFMGLLASFLVPSLQMPAGVRSGNKDVPASRVVDSNLSADKVLGLLITAVKGMTRVTEFHFEWRDLPLNKNTKTFLTTTRTAFSSSLRKLALQAQLSKFRDILAIADYENLDELEFHFDYTPSRSPGDGSTATDDTDARELRDTILPFIARRRLALRSLSITSSSTLDLSDFLRNLPFMPSLRRFESNISFCPDTLSDPSSFVQILDTHSTSLLHVCIKPGTPPRKRYWERVREQLLLSRRALCDLESLEIPFLSPHDKTRSLVGRSCDTITKLWLTDCALELKEIENVLNMFAHRPYALQDLRLGPPPTPGESRRSVSIMRLLDTLLLLLFPFLVNAQRFVRFISTDNRVYYGDAILPAGTTDAAKSRAARVITGDILGDFKITSQVKSIKKLLAPLPNERVRTVRCVGINYVSHSEETGADIPEWPILFYKPFTALNTPSDPIPITAGYRTQGNFTSKMDYETELVVVIKKTAFNISEDEALDHVLGYSAGHDVSHRGWQVERGGQPRPQYSMGKGADGWAPWGPAIVSTSIIPDPQTLRLWTKVNGVTQQNETTANMIFGVKQLVAFFSMGITLLPGDVIFTGTPSGVNLGKANPDWLKDGDVVEVGLENVGTCTNALKYV
;
A
#
# COMPACT_ATOMS: atom_id res chain seq x y z
N MET A 1 -33.84 4.71 -1.13
CA MET A 1 -34.16 3.57 -2.01
C MET A 1 -35.57 3.76 -2.55
N PRO A 2 -35.81 3.44 -3.83
CA PRO A 2 -36.36 2.13 -4.22
C PRO A 2 -35.49 1.51 -5.35
N GLN A 3 -35.59 0.27 -5.80
CA GLN A 3 -36.47 -0.90 -5.65
C GLN A 3 -35.68 -2.09 -6.25
N GLY A 4 -35.95 -3.34 -5.83
CA GLY A 4 -35.39 -4.52 -6.53
C GLY A 4 -35.50 -5.84 -5.76
N THR A 5 -36.71 -6.39 -5.77
CA THR A 5 -37.14 -7.81 -5.77
C THR A 5 -36.14 -8.93 -5.40
N THR A 6 -36.51 -9.76 -4.41
CA THR A 6 -36.45 -11.22 -4.55
C THR A 6 -37.57 -11.89 -3.74
N THR A 7 -38.17 -12.89 -4.37
CA THR A 7 -39.41 -13.58 -4.05
C THR A 7 -39.20 -14.70 -3.01
N SER A 8 -40.07 -14.76 -1.99
CA SER A 8 -40.20 -15.94 -1.13
C SER A 8 -41.68 -16.23 -0.86
N ARG A 9 -42.06 -17.50 -1.05
CA ARG A 9 -43.40 -18.10 -1.10
C ARG A 9 -44.42 -17.52 -0.09
N LEU A 10 -45.57 -17.09 -0.61
CA LEU A 10 -46.72 -16.58 0.10
C LEU A 10 -47.58 -17.73 0.69
N ASN A 11 -48.12 -17.54 1.90
CA ASN A 11 -49.24 -18.32 2.44
C ASN A 11 -50.52 -18.03 1.62
N ARG A 12 -51.50 -18.96 1.64
CA ARG A 12 -52.85 -18.90 1.01
C ARG A 12 -53.58 -17.54 1.05
N ASN A 13 -53.21 -16.60 1.94
CA ASN A 13 -53.79 -15.24 2.03
C ASN A 13 -52.86 -14.09 1.57
N GLY A 14 -51.78 -14.35 0.83
CA GLY A 14 -51.00 -13.28 0.16
C GLY A 14 -50.27 -12.30 1.10
N LYS A 15 -50.15 -12.60 2.40
CA LYS A 15 -49.39 -11.79 3.36
C LYS A 15 -48.15 -12.54 3.85
N LEU A 16 -46.99 -11.86 3.80
CA LEU A 16 -45.82 -12.23 4.60
C LEU A 16 -46.26 -12.35 6.08
N PRO A 17 -45.74 -13.33 6.87
CA PRO A 17 -46.05 -13.39 8.28
C PRO A 17 -45.68 -12.06 8.95
N ILE A 18 -46.71 -11.36 9.43
CA ILE A 18 -46.57 -10.09 10.13
C ILE A 18 -46.19 -10.45 11.57
N ILE A 19 -44.92 -10.29 11.92
CA ILE A 19 -44.49 -10.36 13.32
C ILE A 19 -45.07 -9.15 14.04
N ILE A 20 -46.01 -9.37 14.94
CA ILE A 20 -46.66 -8.35 15.77
C ILE A 20 -45.90 -8.35 17.10
N GLY A 21 -45.77 -7.21 17.80
CA GLY A 21 -45.02 -7.12 19.06
C GLY A 21 -45.46 -8.11 20.18
N LYS A 22 -46.60 -8.80 19.99
CA LYS A 22 -47.11 -9.89 20.82
C LYS A 22 -46.37 -11.22 20.63
N ASP A 23 -45.62 -11.40 19.55
CA ASP A 23 -44.86 -12.62 19.23
C ASP A 23 -43.50 -12.68 19.94
N ILE A 24 -43.18 -11.66 20.76
CA ILE A 24 -41.86 -11.44 21.33
C ILE A 24 -41.96 -11.50 22.86
N PRO A 25 -41.29 -12.46 23.51
CA PRO A 25 -41.27 -12.61 24.96
C PRO A 25 -40.95 -11.32 25.73
N ASP A 26 -41.62 -11.15 26.86
CA ASP A 26 -41.55 -9.97 27.72
C ASP A 26 -40.14 -9.64 28.20
N ASP A 27 -39.32 -10.65 28.47
CA ASP A 27 -37.94 -10.48 28.92
C ASP A 27 -37.03 -9.83 27.86
N ILE A 28 -37.36 -9.97 26.57
CA ILE A 28 -36.66 -9.30 25.46
C ILE A 28 -37.05 -7.82 25.43
N TRP A 29 -38.31 -7.48 25.72
CA TRP A 29 -38.75 -6.09 25.84
C TRP A 29 -38.05 -5.36 26.99
N TYR A 30 -37.93 -5.99 28.16
CA TYR A 30 -37.18 -5.44 29.30
C TYR A 30 -35.71 -5.17 28.95
N LEU A 31 -35.09 -6.07 28.20
CA LEU A 31 -33.72 -5.93 27.75
C LEU A 31 -33.54 -4.72 26.82
N ILE A 32 -34.44 -4.53 25.87
CA ILE A 32 -34.45 -3.38 24.96
C ILE A 32 -34.69 -2.08 25.75
N ALA A 33 -35.66 -2.09 26.67
CA ALA A 33 -35.95 -0.96 27.55
C ALA A 33 -34.73 -0.56 28.40
N SER A 34 -34.01 -1.54 28.98
CA SER A 34 -32.82 -1.28 29.81
C SER A 34 -31.67 -0.60 29.05
N HIS A 35 -31.59 -0.76 27.73
CA HIS A 35 -30.56 -0.13 26.89
C HIS A 35 -30.99 1.23 26.35
N LEU A 36 -32.29 1.55 26.40
CA LEU A 36 -32.89 2.80 25.92
C LEU A 36 -33.29 3.75 27.06
N ALA A 37 -33.13 3.35 28.32
CA ALA A 37 -33.70 4.06 29.46
C ALA A 37 -32.95 5.34 29.84
N ASP A 38 -33.45 6.46 29.32
CA ASP A 38 -33.81 7.65 30.12
C ASP A 38 -35.28 7.50 30.56
N GLY A 39 -35.53 6.79 31.67
CA GLY A 39 -36.79 6.89 32.43
C GLY A 39 -38.13 6.43 31.81
N ARG A 40 -38.17 5.82 30.61
CA ARG A 40 -39.45 5.38 29.98
C ARG A 40 -39.95 4.01 30.45
N ARG A 41 -41.27 3.86 30.67
CA ARG A 41 -41.93 2.59 31.06
C ARG A 41 -41.98 1.58 29.91
N VAL A 42 -41.98 0.28 30.23
CA VAL A 42 -41.94 -0.81 29.24
C VAL A 42 -43.16 -0.80 28.32
N GLU A 43 -44.34 -0.42 28.83
CA GLU A 43 -45.56 -0.29 28.02
C GLU A 43 -45.44 0.81 26.94
N ASP A 44 -44.83 1.95 27.28
CA ASP A 44 -44.61 3.06 26.34
C ASP A 44 -43.60 2.69 25.25
N LEU A 45 -42.56 1.95 25.65
CA LEU A 45 -41.57 1.38 24.74
C LEU A 45 -42.20 0.37 23.78
N ARG A 46 -43.06 -0.53 24.27
CA ARG A 46 -43.80 -1.46 23.41
C ARG A 46 -44.66 -0.72 22.40
N ARG A 47 -45.34 0.35 22.81
CA ARG A 47 -46.17 1.17 21.91
C ARG A 47 -45.32 1.88 20.85
N PHE A 48 -44.23 2.53 21.25
CA PHE A 48 -43.28 3.19 20.34
C PHE A 48 -42.65 2.22 19.33
N MET A 49 -42.17 1.07 19.80
CA MET A 49 -41.50 0.06 18.97
C MET A 49 -42.48 -0.70 18.07
N SER A 50 -43.74 -0.85 18.48
CA SER A 50 -44.80 -1.41 17.64
C SER A 50 -45.15 -0.52 16.43
N ILE A 51 -44.92 0.80 16.55
CA ILE A 51 -45.10 1.77 15.48
C ILE A 51 -43.85 1.83 14.57
N HIS A 52 -42.65 1.58 15.13
CA HIS A 52 -41.37 1.70 14.43
C HIS A 52 -40.59 0.37 14.31
N ARG A 53 -41.15 -0.60 13.57
CA ARG A 53 -40.54 -1.94 13.33
C ARG A 53 -39.07 -1.89 12.87
N CYS A 54 -38.68 -0.89 12.08
CA CYS A 54 -37.30 -0.70 11.65
C CYS A 54 -36.35 -0.46 12.83
N PHE A 55 -36.78 0.34 13.81
CA PHE A 55 -36.00 0.63 15.01
C PHE A 55 -35.90 -0.62 15.91
N PHE A 56 -36.95 -1.43 15.98
CA PHE A 56 -36.90 -2.73 16.65
C PHE A 56 -35.86 -3.70 16.05
N ASN A 57 -35.90 -3.89 14.73
CA ASN A 57 -34.93 -4.75 14.05
C ASN A 57 -33.50 -4.21 14.21
N PHE A 58 -33.32 -2.88 14.18
CA PHE A 58 -32.02 -2.24 14.41
C PHE A 58 -31.44 -2.57 15.79
N ILE A 59 -32.24 -2.53 16.86
CA ILE A 59 -31.78 -2.89 18.20
C ILE A 59 -31.40 -4.38 18.29
N LEU A 60 -32.18 -5.27 17.65
CA LEU A 60 -31.84 -6.69 17.58
C LEU A 60 -30.55 -6.93 16.81
N ASP A 61 -30.36 -6.28 15.66
CA ASP A 61 -29.13 -6.35 14.87
C ASP A 61 -27.92 -5.83 15.67
N LEU A 62 -28.06 -4.71 16.41
CA LEU A 62 -27.01 -4.19 17.27
C LEU A 62 -26.61 -5.17 18.38
N LYS A 63 -27.56 -5.92 18.92
CA LYS A 63 -27.33 -6.78 20.09
C LYS A 63 -26.93 -8.21 19.75
N TYR A 64 -27.54 -8.76 18.70
CA TYR A 64 -27.43 -10.17 18.32
C TYR A 64 -26.83 -10.36 16.94
N GLY A 65 -26.55 -9.29 16.19
CA GLY A 65 -25.87 -9.38 14.90
C GLY A 65 -24.50 -10.04 14.99
N GLU A 66 -23.85 -9.96 16.15
CA GLU A 66 -22.61 -10.66 16.46
C GLU A 66 -22.78 -11.55 17.69
N VAL A 67 -22.62 -12.86 17.51
CA VAL A 67 -22.70 -13.84 18.60
C VAL A 67 -21.35 -14.51 18.77
N ARG A 68 -20.83 -14.48 19.99
CA ARG A 68 -19.57 -15.12 20.37
C ARG A 68 -19.78 -16.21 21.41
N TRP A 69 -19.47 -17.44 21.05
CA TRP A 69 -19.45 -18.61 21.92
C TRP A 69 -17.99 -18.95 22.24
N VAL A 70 -17.46 -18.31 23.28
CA VAL A 70 -16.03 -18.36 23.66
C VAL A 70 -15.82 -19.07 24.99
N ARG A 71 -16.77 -18.90 25.93
CA ARG A 71 -16.72 -19.46 27.28
C ARG A 71 -18.13 -19.73 27.80
N ILE A 72 -18.27 -20.69 28.71
CA ILE A 72 -19.56 -21.03 29.34
C ILE A 72 -19.69 -20.22 30.63
N ASP A 73 -20.39 -19.09 30.53
CA ASP A 73 -20.76 -18.26 31.67
C ASP A 73 -22.28 -18.00 31.68
N LYS A 74 -22.76 -17.26 32.68
CA LYS A 74 -24.19 -16.91 32.79
C LYS A 74 -24.68 -16.12 31.57
N ALA A 75 -23.82 -15.31 30.97
CA ALA A 75 -24.15 -14.52 29.78
C ALA A 75 -24.31 -15.43 28.54
N PHE A 76 -23.42 -16.41 28.35
CA PHE A 76 -23.53 -17.43 27.31
C PHE A 76 -24.85 -18.19 27.43
N MET A 77 -25.18 -18.72 28.60
CA MET A 77 -26.42 -19.49 28.80
C MET A 77 -27.68 -18.64 28.60
N THR A 78 -27.63 -17.37 29.01
CA THR A 78 -28.74 -16.43 28.80
C THR A 78 -28.92 -16.12 27.31
N THR A 79 -27.83 -15.85 26.59
CA THR A 79 -27.85 -15.60 25.15
C THR A 79 -28.32 -16.84 24.39
N LEU A 80 -27.84 -18.03 24.75
CA LEU A 80 -28.23 -19.29 24.11
C LEU A 80 -29.72 -19.61 24.28
N LYS A 81 -30.29 -19.40 25.48
CA LYS A 81 -31.73 -19.54 25.72
C LYS A 81 -32.55 -18.58 24.85
N ARG A 82 -32.08 -17.33 24.69
CA ARG A 82 -32.75 -16.33 23.85
C ARG A 82 -32.69 -16.67 22.37
N LEU A 83 -31.56 -17.20 21.91
CA LEU A 83 -31.38 -17.64 20.52
C LEU A 83 -32.24 -18.84 20.14
N GLN A 84 -32.95 -19.47 21.08
CA GLN A 84 -33.98 -20.47 20.76
C GLN A 84 -35.20 -19.84 20.06
N SER A 85 -35.39 -18.52 20.18
CA SER A 85 -36.38 -17.77 19.39
C SER A 85 -35.91 -17.63 17.94
N SER A 86 -36.75 -18.04 16.98
CA SER A 86 -36.49 -17.86 15.54
C SER A 86 -36.37 -16.39 15.14
N VAL A 87 -37.09 -15.49 15.85
CA VAL A 87 -37.01 -14.04 15.62
C VAL A 87 -35.60 -13.55 15.93
N ILE A 88 -35.04 -13.89 17.09
CA ILE A 88 -33.71 -13.41 17.50
C ILE A 88 -32.61 -14.08 16.67
N SER A 89 -32.64 -15.40 16.53
CA SER A 89 -31.61 -16.14 15.78
C SER A 89 -31.50 -15.68 14.32
N SER A 90 -32.61 -15.26 13.69
CA SER A 90 -32.58 -14.72 12.33
C SER A 90 -31.86 -13.36 12.17
N HIS A 91 -31.50 -12.67 13.25
CA HIS A 91 -30.73 -11.42 13.20
C HIS A 91 -29.22 -11.66 13.31
N VAL A 92 -28.78 -12.89 13.62
CA VAL A 92 -27.35 -13.21 13.70
C VAL A 92 -26.72 -13.10 12.31
N ARG A 93 -25.68 -12.26 12.19
CA ARG A 93 -24.88 -12.07 10.97
C ARG A 93 -23.53 -12.73 11.07
N ARG A 94 -22.91 -12.67 12.26
CA ARG A 94 -21.56 -13.15 12.52
C ARG A 94 -21.59 -14.09 13.72
N LEU A 95 -21.12 -15.31 13.51
CA LEU A 95 -21.07 -16.33 14.54
C LEU A 95 -19.62 -16.74 14.79
N TYR A 96 -19.15 -16.57 16.02
CA TYR A 96 -17.84 -17.01 16.47
C TYR A 96 -17.98 -18.18 17.42
N VAL A 97 -17.34 -19.30 17.14
CA VAL A 97 -17.39 -20.51 17.96
C VAL A 97 -15.98 -21.00 18.24
N ARG A 98 -15.61 -21.03 19.51
CA ARG A 98 -14.38 -21.68 19.96
C ARG A 98 -14.69 -23.06 20.52
N ALA A 99 -14.42 -24.11 19.77
CA ALA A 99 -14.97 -25.42 20.09
C ALA A 99 -14.37 -26.05 21.38
N TRP A 100 -13.21 -25.61 21.88
CA TRP A 100 -12.58 -26.16 23.10
C TRP A 100 -13.47 -26.14 24.36
N PHE A 101 -14.46 -25.24 24.48
CA PHE A 101 -15.36 -25.24 25.65
C PHE A 101 -16.29 -26.47 25.70
N VAL A 102 -16.61 -27.08 24.55
CA VAL A 102 -17.39 -28.33 24.48
C VAL A 102 -16.57 -29.47 25.05
N GLU A 103 -15.26 -29.48 24.80
CA GLU A 103 -14.34 -30.47 25.36
C GLU A 103 -14.20 -30.31 26.87
N TYR A 104 -14.10 -29.07 27.37
CA TYR A 104 -14.09 -28.80 28.81
C TYR A 104 -15.34 -29.35 29.51
N LEU A 105 -16.53 -29.19 28.91
CA LEU A 105 -17.77 -29.80 29.43
C LEU A 105 -17.74 -31.32 29.37
N LEU A 106 -17.29 -31.90 28.25
CA LEU A 106 -17.21 -33.35 28.06
C LEU A 106 -16.19 -34.01 29.00
N LYS A 107 -15.01 -33.40 29.20
CA LYS A 107 -13.99 -33.84 30.18
C LYS A 107 -14.52 -33.76 31.61
N ARG A 108 -15.16 -32.64 32.00
CA ARG A 108 -15.79 -32.48 33.32
C ARG A 108 -16.84 -33.56 33.59
N GLU A 109 -17.67 -33.89 32.60
CA GLU A 109 -18.74 -34.89 32.71
C GLU A 109 -18.19 -36.33 32.71
N ALA A 110 -17.09 -36.58 31.99
CA ALA A 110 -16.38 -37.87 32.03
C ALA A 110 -15.66 -38.08 33.38
N ASP A 111 -15.06 -37.04 33.95
CA ASP A 111 -14.41 -37.08 35.26
C ASP A 111 -15.43 -37.24 36.39
N SER A 112 -16.61 -36.60 36.29
CA SER A 112 -17.69 -36.81 37.27
C SER A 112 -18.33 -38.20 37.20
N LYS A 113 -18.28 -38.86 36.04
CA LYS A 113 -18.75 -40.25 35.85
C LYS A 113 -17.71 -41.30 36.24
N ARG A 114 -16.43 -40.93 36.40
CA ARG A 114 -15.35 -41.82 36.88
C ARG A 114 -15.27 -41.95 38.40
N THR A 115 -15.96 -41.09 39.16
CA THR A 115 -16.11 -41.26 40.62
C THR A 115 -17.22 -42.25 40.96
N ILE A 116 -16.86 -43.55 41.01
CA ILE A 116 -17.56 -44.60 41.77
C ILE A 116 -16.71 -44.87 43.04
N PRO A 117 -17.32 -45.15 44.21
CA PRO A 117 -16.66 -45.05 45.51
C PRO A 117 -15.73 -46.25 45.75
N GLY A 118 -14.42 -46.01 45.80
CA GLY A 118 -13.47 -47.09 46.08
C GLY A 118 -12.04 -46.67 46.41
N PHE A 119 -11.72 -45.38 46.47
CA PHE A 119 -10.33 -44.93 46.68
C PHE A 119 -10.20 -43.77 47.68
N MET A 120 -11.10 -43.70 48.67
CA MET A 120 -10.92 -42.88 49.89
C MET A 120 -10.52 -43.80 51.06
N GLY A 121 -9.46 -44.59 50.86
CA GLY A 121 -8.94 -45.52 51.87
C GLY A 121 -7.41 -45.64 51.90
N LEU A 122 -6.67 -44.99 51.00
CA LEU A 122 -5.22 -45.24 50.86
C LEU A 122 -4.34 -43.98 50.80
N LEU A 123 -4.84 -42.82 51.23
CA LEU A 123 -4.07 -41.56 51.31
C LEU A 123 -4.08 -40.95 52.73
N ALA A 124 -4.25 -41.79 53.75
CA ALA A 124 -4.15 -41.41 55.17
C ALA A 124 -2.92 -42.02 55.88
N SER A 125 -1.97 -42.56 55.14
CA SER A 125 -0.72 -43.10 55.68
C SER A 125 0.41 -42.68 54.78
N PHE A 126 0.99 -41.50 55.01
CA PHE A 126 2.40 -41.15 54.83
C PHE A 126 2.56 -39.65 55.16
N LEU A 127 2.60 -39.37 56.47
CA LEU A 127 3.12 -38.14 57.05
C LEU A 127 4.66 -38.14 56.89
N VAL A 128 5.20 -37.13 56.17
CA VAL A 128 6.31 -36.17 56.50
C VAL A 128 7.64 -36.71 57.14
N PRO A 129 8.84 -36.09 57.05
CA PRO A 129 9.51 -35.16 56.09
C PRO A 129 10.94 -35.62 55.66
N SER A 130 11.57 -35.00 54.65
CA SER A 130 12.94 -34.42 54.78
C SER A 130 13.56 -33.95 53.46
N LEU A 131 14.39 -32.90 53.62
CA LEU A 131 15.52 -32.45 52.81
C LEU A 131 15.33 -31.41 51.68
N GLN A 132 16.06 -30.32 51.90
CA GLN A 132 16.29 -29.10 51.12
C GLN A 132 16.66 -29.32 49.64
N MET A 133 16.17 -28.43 48.78
CA MET A 133 16.78 -28.09 47.49
C MET A 133 16.66 -26.56 47.24
N PRO A 134 17.61 -25.95 46.50
CA PRO A 134 17.92 -24.52 46.53
C PRO A 134 17.07 -23.67 45.58
N ALA A 135 17.16 -22.35 45.79
CA ALA A 135 16.46 -21.30 45.08
C ALA A 135 16.77 -21.26 43.56
N GLY A 136 15.73 -21.04 42.75
CA GLY A 136 15.88 -20.61 41.37
C GLY A 136 14.63 -20.84 40.51
N VAL A 137 14.13 -19.77 39.89
CA VAL A 137 13.13 -19.74 38.81
C VAL A 137 11.66 -19.85 39.24
N ARG A 138 11.07 -18.69 39.57
CA ARG A 138 9.62 -18.45 39.48
C ARG A 138 9.20 -18.39 38.01
N SER A 139 8.50 -19.41 37.50
CA SER A 139 7.61 -19.23 36.34
C SER A 139 6.22 -18.86 36.86
N GLY A 140 5.92 -17.57 36.80
CA GLY A 140 4.57 -17.06 37.04
C GLY A 140 3.68 -17.38 35.85
N ASN A 141 2.84 -18.40 35.99
CA ASN A 141 1.59 -18.47 35.25
C ASN A 141 0.45 -18.47 36.27
N LYS A 142 0.26 -17.33 36.92
CA LYS A 142 -0.93 -17.00 37.70
C LYS A 142 -1.75 -16.03 36.87
N ASP A 143 -2.67 -16.57 36.08
CA ASP A 143 -3.88 -15.88 35.62
C ASP A 143 -4.89 -16.91 35.10
N VAL A 144 -5.38 -17.75 36.01
CA VAL A 144 -6.67 -18.41 35.85
C VAL A 144 -7.63 -17.72 36.81
N PRO A 145 -8.53 -16.83 36.34
CA PRO A 145 -9.55 -16.28 37.21
C PRO A 145 -10.54 -17.39 37.55
N ALA A 146 -10.58 -17.78 38.83
CA ALA A 146 -11.65 -18.60 39.38
C ALA A 146 -12.98 -17.84 39.32
N SER A 147 -13.67 -17.87 38.18
CA SER A 147 -14.99 -17.25 38.03
C SER A 147 -16.11 -18.27 38.20
N ARG A 148 -16.81 -18.15 39.35
CA ARG A 148 -18.16 -18.64 39.70
C ARG A 148 -18.85 -19.54 38.66
N VAL A 149 -18.88 -20.83 38.99
CA VAL A 149 -19.55 -21.93 38.29
C VAL A 149 -21.05 -21.66 38.12
N VAL A 150 -21.52 -21.73 36.87
CA VAL A 150 -22.93 -21.88 36.51
C VAL A 150 -23.29 -23.37 36.59
N ASP A 151 -24.34 -23.68 37.36
CA ASP A 151 -25.05 -24.96 37.52
C ASP A 151 -24.24 -26.27 37.37
N SER A 152 -24.16 -27.03 38.46
CA SER A 152 -23.56 -28.36 38.55
C SER A 152 -24.26 -29.46 37.73
N ASN A 153 -25.35 -29.15 37.00
CA ASN A 153 -26.23 -30.14 36.35
C ASN A 153 -26.36 -30.01 34.80
N LEU A 154 -25.50 -29.25 34.11
CA LEU A 154 -25.55 -29.17 32.64
C LEU A 154 -24.65 -30.22 31.97
N SER A 155 -25.28 -31.17 31.24
CA SER A 155 -24.58 -32.11 30.35
C SER A 155 -24.16 -31.44 29.05
N ALA A 156 -23.04 -31.89 28.48
CA ALA A 156 -22.53 -31.39 27.20
C ALA A 156 -23.54 -31.60 26.07
N ASP A 157 -24.27 -32.72 26.08
CA ASP A 157 -25.30 -33.04 25.09
C ASP A 157 -26.47 -32.05 25.13
N LYS A 158 -26.85 -31.58 26.32
CA LYS A 158 -27.91 -30.57 26.47
C LYS A 158 -27.47 -29.22 25.91
N VAL A 159 -26.21 -28.82 26.15
CA VAL A 159 -25.65 -27.58 25.59
C VAL A 159 -25.56 -27.69 24.07
N LEU A 160 -25.06 -28.81 23.52
CA LEU A 160 -25.01 -29.02 22.06
C LEU A 160 -26.39 -29.04 21.42
N GLY A 161 -27.39 -29.66 22.05
CA GLY A 161 -28.77 -29.65 21.56
C GLY A 161 -29.34 -28.22 21.47
N LEU A 162 -29.08 -27.38 22.46
CA LEU A 162 -29.47 -25.96 22.43
C LEU A 162 -28.72 -25.17 21.36
N LEU A 163 -27.42 -25.44 21.14
CA LEU A 163 -26.63 -24.82 20.08
C LEU A 163 -27.16 -25.22 18.69
N ILE A 164 -27.43 -26.51 18.47
CA ILE A 164 -28.03 -27.02 17.23
C ILE A 164 -29.37 -26.34 16.96
N THR A 165 -30.21 -26.21 17.97
CA THR A 165 -31.53 -25.57 17.84
C THR A 165 -31.41 -24.08 17.53
N ALA A 166 -30.49 -23.38 18.18
CA ALA A 166 -30.21 -21.97 17.89
C ALA A 166 -29.71 -21.79 16.45
N VAL A 167 -28.76 -22.60 15.99
CA VAL A 167 -28.20 -22.53 14.63
C VAL A 167 -29.25 -22.74 13.55
N LYS A 168 -30.23 -23.65 13.76
CA LYS A 168 -31.32 -23.86 12.80
C LYS A 168 -32.09 -22.58 12.47
N GLY A 169 -32.21 -21.66 13.44
CA GLY A 169 -32.89 -20.37 13.25
C GLY A 169 -32.00 -19.26 12.64
N MET A 170 -30.68 -19.46 12.58
CA MET A 170 -29.70 -18.48 12.11
C MET A 170 -29.54 -18.50 10.58
N THR A 171 -30.62 -18.24 9.85
CA THR A 171 -30.67 -18.35 8.37
C THR A 171 -29.91 -17.24 7.61
N ARG A 172 -29.30 -16.31 8.35
CA ARG A 172 -28.91 -14.98 7.88
C ARG A 172 -27.46 -14.62 8.20
N VAL A 173 -26.69 -15.65 8.58
CA VAL A 173 -25.26 -15.59 8.91
C VAL A 173 -24.45 -15.44 7.64
N THR A 174 -23.65 -14.39 7.58
CA THR A 174 -22.75 -14.08 6.47
C THR A 174 -21.30 -14.43 6.80
N GLU A 175 -20.92 -14.44 8.08
CA GLU A 175 -19.58 -14.81 8.53
C GLU A 175 -19.63 -15.87 9.62
N PHE A 176 -18.86 -16.94 9.43
CA PHE A 176 -18.73 -18.02 10.40
C PHE A 176 -17.26 -18.23 10.74
N HIS A 177 -16.92 -17.96 12.00
CA HIS A 177 -15.60 -18.17 12.56
C HIS A 177 -15.62 -19.39 13.48
N PHE A 178 -14.78 -20.37 13.15
CA PHE A 178 -14.79 -21.68 13.78
C PHE A 178 -13.38 -22.11 14.16
N GLU A 179 -13.14 -22.31 15.45
CA GLU A 179 -11.86 -22.77 16.00
C GLU A 179 -12.00 -24.20 16.56
N TRP A 180 -11.17 -25.11 16.07
CA TRP A 180 -11.18 -26.55 16.30
C TRP A 180 -9.78 -27.09 16.60
N ARG A 181 -9.35 -27.02 17.87
CA ARG A 181 -8.00 -27.43 18.28
C ARG A 181 -7.88 -28.91 18.63
N ASP A 182 -8.71 -29.43 19.54
CA ASP A 182 -8.47 -30.77 20.15
C ASP A 182 -9.71 -31.67 20.27
N LEU A 183 -10.84 -31.27 19.65
CA LEU A 183 -12.08 -32.05 19.75
C LEU A 183 -12.12 -33.24 18.79
N PRO A 184 -12.58 -34.42 19.25
CA PRO A 184 -12.95 -35.50 18.36
C PRO A 184 -14.24 -35.15 17.61
N LEU A 185 -14.26 -35.42 16.30
CA LEU A 185 -15.45 -35.32 15.46
C LEU A 185 -16.41 -36.49 15.75
N ASN A 186 -17.12 -36.39 16.87
CA ASN A 186 -18.17 -37.32 17.29
C ASN A 186 -19.53 -37.04 16.60
N LYS A 187 -20.53 -37.89 16.83
CA LYS A 187 -21.87 -37.77 16.24
C LYS A 187 -22.50 -36.40 16.44
N ASN A 188 -22.39 -35.82 17.65
CA ASN A 188 -23.07 -34.58 18.01
C ASN A 188 -22.40 -33.36 17.35
N THR A 189 -21.07 -33.35 17.27
CA THR A 189 -20.33 -32.28 16.58
C THR A 189 -20.49 -32.35 15.06
N LYS A 190 -20.52 -33.55 14.48
CA LYS A 190 -20.91 -33.74 13.07
C LYS A 190 -22.32 -33.21 12.82
N THR A 191 -23.27 -33.53 13.69
CA THR A 191 -24.65 -33.03 13.60
C THR A 191 -24.70 -31.51 13.68
N PHE A 192 -23.91 -30.89 14.56
CA PHE A 192 -23.77 -29.43 14.63
C PHE A 192 -23.27 -28.84 13.32
N LEU A 193 -22.16 -29.35 12.77
CA LEU A 193 -21.59 -28.86 11.50
C LEU A 193 -22.51 -29.10 10.29
N THR A 194 -23.21 -30.22 10.24
CA THR A 194 -24.23 -30.45 9.21
C THR A 194 -25.39 -29.47 9.36
N THR A 195 -25.78 -29.13 10.59
CA THR A 195 -26.84 -28.16 10.85
C THR A 195 -26.40 -26.75 10.44
N THR A 196 -25.16 -26.33 10.73
CA THR A 196 -24.62 -25.04 10.26
C THR A 196 -24.57 -24.98 8.74
N ARG A 197 -24.13 -26.06 8.08
CA ARG A 197 -24.15 -26.15 6.61
C ARG A 197 -25.54 -25.91 6.04
N THR A 198 -26.54 -26.60 6.55
CA THR A 198 -27.93 -26.44 6.07
C THR A 198 -28.45 -25.03 6.33
N ALA A 199 -28.24 -24.49 7.54
CA ALA A 199 -28.75 -23.19 7.95
C ALA A 199 -28.09 -22.02 7.20
N PHE A 200 -26.78 -22.10 6.91
CA PHE A 200 -26.02 -20.98 6.34
C PHE A 200 -25.79 -21.12 4.84
N SER A 201 -26.19 -22.23 4.21
CA SER A 201 -25.91 -22.56 2.79
C SER A 201 -26.11 -21.41 1.80
N SER A 202 -27.20 -20.65 1.94
CA SER A 202 -27.55 -19.55 1.05
C SER A 202 -26.96 -18.19 1.45
N SER A 203 -26.64 -18.00 2.72
CA SER A 203 -26.26 -16.69 3.30
C SER A 203 -24.78 -16.53 3.59
N LEU A 204 -24.05 -17.63 3.84
CA LEU A 204 -22.63 -17.56 4.20
C LEU A 204 -21.79 -17.05 3.04
N ARG A 205 -20.86 -16.15 3.36
CA ARG A 205 -19.91 -15.52 2.43
C ARG A 205 -18.48 -15.70 2.92
N LYS A 206 -18.26 -15.55 4.22
CA LYS A 206 -16.97 -15.76 4.88
C LYS A 206 -16.95 -17.01 5.76
N LEU A 207 -15.95 -17.86 5.55
CA LEU A 207 -15.59 -18.95 6.45
C LEU A 207 -14.18 -18.73 6.98
N ALA A 208 -14.06 -18.56 8.29
CA ALA A 208 -12.78 -18.54 8.99
C ALA A 208 -12.63 -19.84 9.80
N LEU A 209 -11.63 -20.64 9.48
CA LEU A 209 -11.37 -21.93 10.08
C LEU A 209 -9.98 -21.95 10.73
N GLN A 210 -9.96 -22.22 12.02
CA GLN A 210 -8.74 -22.44 12.78
C GLN A 210 -8.71 -23.88 13.28
N ALA A 211 -7.71 -24.66 12.89
CA ALA A 211 -7.59 -26.05 13.31
C ALA A 211 -6.18 -26.60 13.15
N GLN A 212 -5.92 -27.78 13.73
CA GLN A 212 -4.78 -28.62 13.34
C GLN A 212 -4.97 -29.12 11.89
N LEU A 213 -3.89 -29.19 11.11
CA LEU A 213 -3.93 -29.57 9.68
C LEU A 213 -4.63 -30.92 9.44
N SER A 214 -4.34 -31.92 10.26
CA SER A 214 -4.98 -33.25 10.22
C SER A 214 -6.51 -33.26 10.33
N LYS A 215 -7.16 -32.16 10.77
CA LYS A 215 -8.62 -32.06 10.92
C LYS A 215 -9.30 -31.41 9.73
N PHE A 216 -8.56 -30.75 8.83
CA PHE A 216 -9.15 -30.01 7.72
C PHE A 216 -9.96 -30.91 6.79
N ARG A 217 -9.48 -32.12 6.48
CA ARG A 217 -10.22 -33.10 5.66
C ARG A 217 -11.63 -33.33 6.17
N ASP A 218 -11.74 -33.72 7.43
CA ASP A 218 -13.03 -34.08 8.01
C ASP A 218 -13.94 -32.87 8.20
N ILE A 219 -13.37 -31.70 8.56
CA ILE A 219 -14.13 -30.47 8.74
C ILE A 219 -14.66 -29.98 7.39
N LEU A 220 -13.80 -29.85 6.38
CA LEU A 220 -14.17 -29.31 5.06
C LEU A 220 -15.07 -30.27 4.27
N ALA A 221 -15.02 -31.58 4.54
CA ALA A 221 -16.00 -32.53 4.00
C ALA A 221 -17.44 -32.20 4.45
N ILE A 222 -17.61 -31.64 5.66
CA ILE A 222 -18.91 -31.26 6.21
C ILE A 222 -19.21 -29.79 5.95
N ALA A 223 -18.23 -28.90 6.08
CA ALA A 223 -18.33 -27.44 6.03
C ALA A 223 -18.12 -26.86 4.62
N ASP A 224 -18.61 -27.55 3.59
CA ASP A 224 -18.54 -27.11 2.19
C ASP A 224 -19.76 -26.23 1.85
N TYR A 225 -19.60 -24.91 1.93
CA TYR A 225 -20.66 -23.93 1.65
C TYR A 225 -20.54 -23.38 0.23
N GLU A 226 -21.66 -23.29 -0.50
CA GLU A 226 -21.66 -22.97 -1.94
C GLU A 226 -21.24 -21.52 -2.25
N ASN A 227 -21.66 -20.56 -1.42
CA ASN A 227 -21.58 -19.13 -1.74
C ASN A 227 -20.38 -18.41 -1.10
N LEU A 228 -19.30 -19.13 -0.77
CA LEU A 228 -18.13 -18.52 -0.15
C LEU A 228 -17.34 -17.67 -1.14
N ASP A 229 -17.12 -16.40 -0.79
CA ASP A 229 -16.23 -15.47 -1.47
C ASP A 229 -15.08 -14.97 -0.57
N GLU A 230 -15.09 -15.31 0.72
CA GLU A 230 -13.99 -15.04 1.65
C GLU A 230 -13.57 -16.28 2.44
N LEU A 231 -12.27 -16.57 2.46
CA LEU A 231 -11.67 -17.68 3.22
C LEU A 231 -10.56 -17.19 4.12
N GLU A 232 -10.54 -17.72 5.34
CA GLU A 232 -9.51 -17.41 6.35
C GLU A 232 -9.09 -18.72 7.03
N PHE A 233 -7.86 -19.13 6.80
CA PHE A 233 -7.31 -20.37 7.34
C PHE A 233 -6.26 -20.07 8.40
N HIS A 234 -6.39 -20.69 9.57
CA HIS A 234 -5.39 -20.68 10.62
C HIS A 234 -4.92 -22.11 10.88
N PHE A 235 -3.65 -22.37 10.58
CA PHE A 235 -2.99 -23.64 10.85
C PHE A 235 -2.34 -23.58 12.23
N ASP A 236 -2.88 -24.36 13.17
CA ASP A 236 -2.40 -24.40 14.55
C ASP A 236 -1.21 -25.36 14.73
N TYR A 237 -0.32 -25.03 15.67
CA TYR A 237 0.83 -25.84 16.08
C TYR A 237 0.40 -27.17 16.71
N THR A 238 1.07 -28.28 16.35
CA THR A 238 0.90 -29.61 16.95
C THR A 238 1.92 -29.81 18.08
N PRO A 239 1.52 -29.73 19.37
CA PRO A 239 2.42 -29.95 20.50
C PRO A 239 2.60 -31.45 20.77
N SER A 240 3.31 -32.16 19.90
CA SER A 240 3.78 -33.52 20.16
C SER A 240 5.30 -33.68 20.01
N ARG A 241 6.04 -32.59 19.82
CA ARG A 241 7.51 -32.62 19.76
C ARG A 241 8.12 -32.60 21.16
N SER A 242 8.61 -33.75 21.61
CA SER A 242 9.82 -33.78 22.43
C SER A 242 11.00 -33.39 21.52
N PRO A 243 11.93 -32.51 21.95
CA PRO A 243 13.10 -32.17 21.14
C PRO A 243 13.97 -33.43 20.98
N GLY A 244 13.94 -34.06 19.81
CA GLY A 244 14.76 -35.24 19.53
C GLY A 244 14.18 -36.27 18.55
N ASP A 245 12.88 -36.24 18.25
CA ASP A 245 12.28 -37.28 17.39
C ASP A 245 12.20 -36.82 15.93
N GLY A 246 13.14 -37.28 15.11
CA GLY A 246 13.29 -36.96 13.69
C GLY A 246 12.35 -37.75 12.77
N SER A 247 11.05 -37.79 13.03
CA SER A 247 10.11 -38.53 12.17
C SER A 247 9.55 -37.65 11.03
N THR A 248 9.86 -38.00 9.79
CA THR A 248 9.41 -37.36 8.53
C THR A 248 7.94 -37.62 8.16
N ALA A 249 7.25 -38.51 8.89
CA ALA A 249 5.92 -39.02 8.52
C ALA A 249 4.76 -38.05 8.81
N THR A 250 4.84 -37.23 9.86
CA THR A 250 3.79 -36.26 10.20
C THR A 250 3.81 -35.05 9.27
N ASP A 251 5.00 -34.55 8.91
CA ASP A 251 5.16 -33.43 7.99
C ASP A 251 4.67 -33.81 6.57
N ASP A 252 4.89 -35.05 6.14
CA ASP A 252 4.33 -35.58 4.89
C ASP A 252 2.79 -35.70 4.95
N THR A 253 2.23 -36.06 6.11
CA THR A 253 0.77 -36.13 6.30
C THR A 253 0.14 -34.73 6.26
N ASP A 254 0.72 -33.76 6.96
CA ASP A 254 0.23 -32.38 6.98
C ASP A 254 0.42 -31.69 5.62
N ALA A 255 1.51 -31.97 4.91
CA ALA A 255 1.72 -31.53 3.52
C ALA A 255 0.67 -32.12 2.56
N ARG A 256 0.32 -33.40 2.71
CA ARG A 256 -0.79 -34.02 1.96
C ARG A 256 -2.13 -33.37 2.28
N GLU A 257 -2.40 -32.96 3.52
CA GLU A 257 -3.63 -32.24 3.84
C GLU A 257 -3.72 -30.87 3.13
N LEU A 258 -2.61 -30.13 3.07
CA LEU A 258 -2.55 -28.90 2.26
C LEU A 258 -2.82 -29.18 0.79
N ARG A 259 -2.18 -30.22 0.23
CA ARG A 259 -2.25 -30.57 -1.20
C ARG A 259 -3.57 -31.18 -1.64
N ASP A 260 -4.10 -32.11 -0.88
CA ASP A 260 -5.21 -32.97 -1.29
C ASP A 260 -6.56 -32.48 -0.75
N THR A 261 -6.55 -31.66 0.31
CA THR A 261 -7.76 -31.12 0.91
C THR A 261 -7.91 -29.62 0.66
N ILE A 262 -6.96 -28.82 1.15
CA ILE A 262 -7.12 -27.35 1.21
C ILE A 262 -6.99 -26.73 -0.20
N LEU A 263 -5.99 -27.12 -0.98
CA LEU A 263 -5.82 -26.61 -2.35
C LEU A 263 -7.05 -26.90 -3.24
N PRO A 264 -7.58 -28.14 -3.34
CA PRO A 264 -8.81 -28.40 -4.09
C PRO A 264 -10.02 -27.62 -3.57
N PHE A 265 -10.11 -27.40 -2.26
CA PHE A 265 -11.20 -26.63 -1.66
C PHE A 265 -11.19 -25.16 -2.13
N ILE A 266 -10.01 -24.54 -2.20
CA ILE A 266 -9.80 -23.19 -2.74
C ILE A 266 -10.05 -23.19 -4.26
N ALA A 267 -9.50 -24.17 -4.99
CA ALA A 267 -9.57 -24.25 -6.45
C ALA A 267 -11.00 -24.31 -6.98
N ARG A 268 -11.90 -25.05 -6.31
CA ARG A 268 -13.33 -25.10 -6.67
C ARG A 268 -14.02 -23.73 -6.60
N ARG A 269 -13.46 -22.78 -5.83
CA ARG A 269 -14.06 -21.45 -5.57
C ARG A 269 -13.30 -20.30 -6.21
N ARG A 270 -12.27 -20.59 -7.00
CA ARG A 270 -11.34 -19.58 -7.53
C ARG A 270 -11.99 -18.42 -8.27
N LEU A 271 -13.14 -18.64 -8.93
CA LEU A 271 -13.86 -17.59 -9.67
C LEU A 271 -14.63 -16.61 -8.75
N ALA A 272 -15.11 -17.10 -7.61
CA ALA A 272 -15.90 -16.33 -6.66
C ALA A 272 -15.06 -15.68 -5.56
N LEU A 273 -13.88 -16.24 -5.26
CA LEU A 273 -13.06 -15.81 -4.12
C LEU A 273 -12.52 -14.39 -4.29
N ARG A 274 -12.86 -13.52 -3.34
CA ARG A 274 -12.46 -12.12 -3.25
C ARG A 274 -11.46 -11.85 -2.13
N SER A 275 -11.46 -12.66 -1.08
CA SER A 275 -10.51 -12.55 0.04
C SER A 275 -9.94 -13.91 0.43
N LEU A 276 -8.63 -13.98 0.59
CA LEU A 276 -7.92 -15.14 1.13
C LEU A 276 -6.97 -14.69 2.25
N SER A 277 -7.11 -15.28 3.42
CA SER A 277 -6.20 -15.10 4.56
C SER A 277 -5.58 -16.43 4.96
N ILE A 278 -4.26 -16.46 5.09
CA ILE A 278 -3.49 -17.63 5.51
C ILE A 278 -2.66 -17.26 6.72
N THR A 279 -2.97 -17.86 7.85
CA THR A 279 -2.21 -17.74 9.09
C THR A 279 -1.65 -19.10 9.46
N SER A 280 -0.38 -19.18 9.86
CA SER A 280 0.24 -20.43 10.29
C SER A 280 1.11 -20.22 11.51
N SER A 281 0.84 -21.01 12.55
CA SER A 281 1.74 -21.24 13.69
C SER A 281 2.44 -22.60 13.60
N SER A 282 2.21 -23.35 12.51
CA SER A 282 2.88 -24.62 12.24
C SER A 282 4.34 -24.42 11.84
N THR A 283 5.17 -25.41 12.12
CA THR A 283 6.57 -25.46 11.65
C THR A 283 6.71 -26.04 10.24
N LEU A 284 5.61 -26.38 9.58
CA LEU A 284 5.59 -26.93 8.23
C LEU A 284 6.00 -25.89 7.18
N ASP A 285 6.79 -26.31 6.19
CA ASP A 285 7.13 -25.49 5.03
C ASP A 285 5.93 -25.29 4.11
N LEU A 286 5.50 -24.04 3.93
CA LEU A 286 4.36 -23.69 3.09
C LEU A 286 4.73 -23.38 1.64
N SER A 287 6.01 -23.49 1.25
CA SER A 287 6.48 -23.09 -0.08
C SER A 287 5.75 -23.83 -1.21
N ASP A 288 5.56 -25.15 -1.09
CA ASP A 288 4.85 -25.97 -2.09
C ASP A 288 3.35 -25.61 -2.12
N PHE A 289 2.73 -25.40 -0.97
CA PHE A 289 1.34 -24.99 -0.86
C PHE A 289 1.09 -23.63 -1.54
N LEU A 290 1.92 -22.63 -1.24
CA LEU A 290 1.81 -21.27 -1.79
C LEU A 290 2.03 -21.26 -3.31
N ARG A 291 3.00 -22.03 -3.81
CA ARG A 291 3.29 -22.14 -5.24
C ARG A 291 2.11 -22.72 -6.03
N ASN A 292 1.40 -23.67 -5.44
CA ASN A 292 0.30 -24.39 -6.09
C ASN A 292 -1.08 -23.77 -5.83
N LEU A 293 -1.16 -22.58 -5.22
CA LEU A 293 -2.42 -21.86 -5.12
C LEU A 293 -2.95 -21.52 -6.52
N PRO A 294 -4.25 -21.75 -6.77
CA PRO A 294 -4.85 -21.51 -8.08
C PRO A 294 -4.94 -20.01 -8.38
N PHE A 295 -4.96 -19.65 -9.66
CA PHE A 295 -5.29 -18.29 -10.07
C PHE A 295 -6.77 -17.96 -9.77
N MET A 296 -6.97 -16.88 -9.02
CA MET A 296 -8.25 -16.38 -8.52
C MET A 296 -8.53 -14.99 -9.10
N PRO A 297 -9.21 -14.88 -10.27
CA PRO A 297 -9.34 -13.62 -10.99
C PRO A 297 -10.09 -12.51 -10.24
N SER A 298 -10.91 -12.89 -9.25
CA SER A 298 -11.71 -11.97 -8.44
C SER A 298 -11.02 -11.56 -7.13
N LEU A 299 -9.80 -12.05 -6.86
CA LEU A 299 -9.13 -11.85 -5.58
C LEU A 299 -8.73 -10.38 -5.40
N ARG A 300 -9.39 -9.70 -4.46
CA ARG A 300 -9.13 -8.30 -4.09
C ARG A 300 -8.28 -8.17 -2.84
N ARG A 301 -8.38 -9.12 -1.91
CA ARG A 301 -7.67 -9.09 -0.62
C ARG A 301 -6.85 -10.35 -0.41
N PHE A 302 -5.59 -10.16 -0.04
CA PHE A 302 -4.71 -11.24 0.41
C PHE A 302 -4.06 -10.86 1.74
N GLU A 303 -4.21 -11.72 2.74
CA GLU A 303 -3.56 -11.58 4.05
C GLU A 303 -2.71 -12.81 4.34
N SER A 304 -1.50 -12.57 4.82
CA SER A 304 -0.59 -13.63 5.24
C SER A 304 -0.02 -13.32 6.61
N ASN A 305 -0.19 -14.26 7.53
CA ASN A 305 0.43 -14.25 8.86
C ASN A 305 1.19 -15.57 9.07
N ILE A 306 2.32 -15.71 8.40
CA ILE A 306 3.15 -16.92 8.42
C ILE A 306 4.58 -16.58 8.83
N SER A 307 5.29 -17.53 9.40
CA SER A 307 6.73 -17.38 9.63
C SER A 307 7.49 -17.42 8.29
N PHE A 308 8.42 -16.48 8.11
CA PHE A 308 9.34 -16.44 6.95
C PHE A 308 10.70 -17.09 7.24
N CYS A 309 10.80 -17.89 8.30
CA CYS A 309 12.03 -18.65 8.56
C CYS A 309 12.26 -19.69 7.44
N PRO A 310 13.53 -20.08 7.17
CA PRO A 310 13.84 -21.09 6.15
C PRO A 310 13.10 -22.42 6.32
N ASP A 311 12.75 -22.78 7.55
CA ASP A 311 12.07 -24.05 7.85
C ASP A 311 10.57 -24.00 7.50
N THR A 312 9.93 -22.83 7.56
CA THR A 312 8.49 -22.65 7.26
C THR A 312 8.22 -22.01 5.89
N LEU A 313 9.24 -21.40 5.31
CA LEU A 313 9.26 -20.84 3.96
C LEU A 313 10.67 -20.98 3.38
N SER A 314 10.96 -22.18 2.87
CA SER A 314 12.25 -22.50 2.26
C SER A 314 12.50 -21.73 0.97
N ASP A 315 11.45 -21.55 0.15
CA ASP A 315 11.48 -20.76 -1.08
C ASP A 315 10.56 -19.52 -0.97
N PRO A 316 11.12 -18.33 -0.68
CA PRO A 316 10.37 -17.08 -0.63
C PRO A 316 9.72 -16.66 -1.96
N SER A 317 10.21 -17.16 -3.12
CA SER A 317 9.63 -16.81 -4.42
C SER A 317 8.20 -17.36 -4.57
N SER A 318 7.88 -18.48 -3.90
CA SER A 318 6.53 -19.05 -3.87
C SER A 318 5.49 -18.09 -3.26
N PHE A 319 5.87 -17.33 -2.25
CA PHE A 319 5.03 -16.30 -1.64
C PHE A 319 4.84 -15.10 -2.57
N VAL A 320 5.94 -14.63 -3.16
CA VAL A 320 5.91 -13.48 -4.10
C VAL A 320 5.10 -13.79 -5.35
N GLN A 321 5.15 -15.04 -5.83
CA GLN A 321 4.39 -15.50 -6.98
C GLN A 321 2.89 -15.26 -6.82
N ILE A 322 2.32 -15.42 -5.61
CA ILE A 322 0.89 -15.17 -5.39
C ILE A 322 0.56 -13.70 -5.64
N LEU A 323 1.39 -12.79 -5.11
CA LEU A 323 1.21 -11.35 -5.26
C LEU A 323 1.42 -10.89 -6.70
N ASP A 324 2.39 -11.50 -7.40
CA ASP A 324 2.66 -11.21 -8.81
C ASP A 324 1.53 -11.70 -9.72
N THR A 325 1.09 -12.95 -9.52
CA THR A 325 0.03 -13.61 -10.30
C THR A 325 -1.31 -12.87 -10.20
N HIS A 326 -1.60 -12.25 -9.05
CA HIS A 326 -2.84 -11.53 -8.78
C HIS A 326 -2.67 -9.99 -8.78
N SER A 327 -1.55 -9.49 -9.31
CA SER A 327 -1.21 -8.06 -9.31
C SER A 327 -2.28 -7.16 -9.94
N THR A 328 -3.02 -7.65 -10.94
CA THR A 328 -4.07 -6.87 -11.61
C THR A 328 -5.42 -6.90 -10.89
N SER A 329 -5.62 -7.81 -9.94
CA SER A 329 -6.89 -7.96 -9.22
C SER A 329 -6.80 -7.48 -7.77
N LEU A 330 -5.64 -7.61 -7.12
CA LEU A 330 -5.43 -7.26 -5.73
C LEU A 330 -5.55 -5.75 -5.51
N LEU A 331 -6.26 -5.39 -4.43
CA LEU A 331 -6.40 -4.02 -3.94
C LEU A 331 -5.95 -3.89 -2.49
N HIS A 332 -5.94 -4.99 -1.73
CA HIS A 332 -5.59 -5.00 -0.32
C HIS A 332 -4.60 -6.12 -0.04
N VAL A 333 -3.42 -5.78 0.46
CA VAL A 333 -2.40 -6.76 0.84
C VAL A 333 -1.96 -6.51 2.28
N CYS A 334 -1.93 -7.59 3.05
CA CYS A 334 -1.44 -7.59 4.42
C CYS A 334 -0.38 -8.69 4.60
N ILE A 335 0.83 -8.30 4.99
CA ILE A 335 1.96 -9.20 5.19
C ILE A 335 2.45 -9.07 6.63
N LYS A 336 2.21 -10.12 7.42
CA LYS A 336 2.61 -10.24 8.82
C LYS A 336 3.60 -11.41 8.94
N PRO A 337 4.91 -11.15 9.07
CA PRO A 337 5.85 -12.19 9.46
C PRO A 337 5.51 -12.59 10.88
N GLY A 338 5.08 -13.84 11.09
CA GLY A 338 4.63 -14.35 12.38
C GLY A 338 5.54 -13.93 13.57
N THR A 339 4.96 -13.82 14.76
CA THR A 339 5.64 -13.23 15.91
C THR A 339 6.60 -14.20 16.62
N PRO A 340 7.83 -13.76 17.02
CA PRO A 340 8.43 -12.46 16.77
C PRO A 340 9.13 -12.40 15.38
N PRO A 341 8.93 -11.30 14.63
CA PRO A 341 9.53 -11.18 13.31
C PRO A 341 11.04 -10.97 13.41
N ARG A 342 11.83 -11.83 12.75
CA ARG A 342 13.29 -11.62 12.63
C ARG A 342 13.58 -10.86 11.35
N LYS A 343 14.28 -9.72 11.46
CA LYS A 343 14.73 -8.86 10.36
C LYS A 343 15.26 -9.65 9.14
N ARG A 344 16.19 -10.59 9.38
CA ARG A 344 16.80 -11.44 8.34
C ARG A 344 15.81 -12.26 7.51
N TYR A 345 14.68 -12.66 8.10
CA TYR A 345 13.67 -13.47 7.42
C TYR A 345 12.77 -12.62 6.53
N TRP A 346 12.40 -11.42 7.01
CA TRP A 346 11.70 -10.44 6.18
C TRP A 346 12.55 -9.99 5.00
N GLU A 347 13.86 -9.76 5.21
CA GLU A 347 14.78 -9.36 4.14
C GLU A 347 14.77 -10.33 2.96
N ARG A 348 14.79 -11.65 3.22
CA ARG A 348 14.70 -12.68 2.16
C ARG A 348 13.46 -12.51 1.27
N VAL A 349 12.30 -12.27 1.87
CA VAL A 349 11.04 -12.06 1.13
C VAL A 349 11.03 -10.71 0.43
N ARG A 350 11.52 -9.66 1.08
CA ARG A 350 11.58 -8.31 0.54
C ARG A 350 12.46 -8.21 -0.70
N GLU A 351 13.64 -8.83 -0.71
CA GLU A 351 14.50 -8.83 -1.90
C GLU A 351 13.80 -9.53 -3.09
N GLN A 352 13.04 -10.61 -2.85
CA GLN A 352 12.24 -11.25 -3.90
C GLN A 352 11.08 -10.35 -4.38
N LEU A 353 10.43 -9.62 -3.48
CA LEU A 353 9.41 -8.62 -3.84
C LEU A 353 9.98 -7.52 -4.73
N LEU A 354 11.21 -7.07 -4.45
CA LEU A 354 11.90 -6.05 -5.25
C LEU A 354 12.24 -6.53 -6.67
N LEU A 355 12.52 -7.82 -6.85
CA LEU A 355 12.76 -8.43 -8.17
C LEU A 355 11.49 -8.53 -9.03
N SER A 356 10.32 -8.71 -8.41
CA SER A 356 9.04 -8.65 -9.15
C SER A 356 8.73 -7.20 -9.55
N ARG A 357 8.38 -6.99 -10.82
CA ARG A 357 7.94 -5.67 -11.33
C ARG A 357 6.45 -5.37 -11.11
N ARG A 358 5.64 -6.39 -10.80
CA ARG A 358 4.16 -6.27 -10.73
C ARG A 358 3.59 -6.42 -9.33
N ALA A 359 4.31 -7.11 -8.43
CA ALA A 359 3.86 -7.30 -7.07
C ALA A 359 3.78 -5.95 -6.34
N LEU A 360 2.68 -5.77 -5.60
CA LEU A 360 2.39 -4.58 -4.78
C LEU A 360 2.25 -3.28 -5.58
N CYS A 361 1.81 -3.34 -6.83
CA CYS A 361 1.43 -2.17 -7.64
C CYS A 361 -0.07 -1.88 -7.52
N ASP A 362 -0.45 -0.61 -7.68
CA ASP A 362 -1.84 -0.14 -7.76
C ASP A 362 -2.80 -0.56 -6.61
N LEU A 363 -2.27 -0.78 -5.41
CA LEU A 363 -3.05 -1.18 -4.24
C LEU A 363 -3.81 -0.01 -3.60
N GLU A 364 -4.99 -0.27 -3.06
CA GLU A 364 -5.73 0.68 -2.21
C GLU A 364 -5.30 0.62 -0.73
N SER A 365 -4.85 -0.55 -0.27
CA SER A 365 -4.42 -0.78 1.12
C SER A 365 -3.19 -1.69 1.17
N LEU A 366 -2.18 -1.28 1.95
CA LEU A 366 -0.95 -2.04 2.15
C LEU A 366 -0.57 -2.08 3.63
N GLU A 367 -0.42 -3.28 4.17
CA GLU A 367 0.18 -3.52 5.50
C GLU A 367 1.43 -4.39 5.32
N ILE A 368 2.60 -3.86 5.66
CA ILE A 368 3.88 -4.57 5.55
C ILE A 368 4.83 -4.23 6.71
N PRO A 369 5.79 -5.12 7.02
CA PRO A 369 6.81 -4.88 8.04
C PRO A 369 7.86 -3.89 7.54
N PHE A 370 8.33 -3.03 8.43
CA PHE A 370 9.34 -2.00 8.12
C PHE A 370 10.63 -2.22 8.91
N LEU A 371 11.26 -3.39 8.74
CA LEU A 371 12.34 -3.91 9.60
C LEU A 371 13.78 -3.72 9.09
N SER A 372 14.01 -3.10 7.92
CA SER A 372 15.26 -3.18 7.16
C SER A 372 15.55 -1.86 6.41
N PRO A 373 16.72 -1.59 5.76
CA PRO A 373 17.08 -0.24 5.31
C PRO A 373 15.92 0.46 4.62
N HIS A 374 15.59 1.63 5.14
CA HIS A 374 14.33 2.33 4.92
C HIS A 374 14.03 2.53 3.43
N ASP A 375 15.08 2.72 2.61
CA ASP A 375 15.02 2.94 1.17
C ASP A 375 14.32 1.80 0.42
N LYS A 376 14.64 0.55 0.74
CA LYS A 376 14.12 -0.61 0.02
C LYS A 376 12.63 -0.86 0.30
N THR A 377 12.21 -0.66 1.55
CA THR A 377 10.79 -0.80 1.91
C THR A 377 9.99 0.37 1.34
N ARG A 378 10.58 1.58 1.30
CA ARG A 378 10.00 2.73 0.57
C ARG A 378 9.82 2.42 -0.91
N SER A 379 10.75 1.75 -1.57
CA SER A 379 10.57 1.34 -2.98
C SER A 379 9.34 0.46 -3.19
N LEU A 380 9.02 -0.45 -2.24
CA LEU A 380 7.82 -1.27 -2.32
C LEU A 380 6.54 -0.45 -2.12
N VAL A 381 6.52 0.47 -1.15
CA VAL A 381 5.39 1.38 -0.93
C VAL A 381 5.19 2.30 -2.15
N GLY A 382 6.28 2.73 -2.80
CA GLY A 382 6.28 3.64 -3.94
C GLY A 382 5.52 3.11 -5.14
N ARG A 383 5.44 1.79 -5.31
CA ARG A 383 4.72 1.12 -6.40
C ARG A 383 3.20 1.33 -6.36
N SER A 384 2.65 1.69 -5.21
CA SER A 384 1.22 1.96 -5.03
C SER A 384 0.97 3.34 -4.40
N CYS A 385 1.96 4.26 -4.41
CA CYS A 385 1.80 5.55 -3.75
C CYS A 385 0.71 6.43 -4.40
N ASP A 386 0.46 6.25 -5.70
CA ASP A 386 -0.59 6.94 -6.45
C ASP A 386 -2.00 6.40 -6.14
N THR A 387 -2.16 5.27 -5.47
CA THR A 387 -3.45 4.57 -5.30
C THR A 387 -3.78 4.25 -3.84
N ILE A 388 -2.77 4.07 -2.98
CA ILE A 388 -2.95 3.74 -1.57
C ILE A 388 -3.76 4.82 -0.85
N THR A 389 -4.77 4.36 -0.14
CA THR A 389 -5.54 5.15 0.83
C THR A 389 -5.31 4.70 2.26
N LYS A 390 -4.79 3.48 2.47
CA LYS A 390 -4.47 2.92 3.79
C LYS A 390 -3.07 2.30 3.79
N LEU A 391 -2.18 2.81 4.64
CA LEU A 391 -0.81 2.32 4.77
C LEU A 391 -0.49 2.00 6.23
N TRP A 392 -0.18 0.75 6.52
CA TRP A 392 0.27 0.32 7.83
C TRP A 392 1.70 -0.23 7.73
N LEU A 393 2.63 0.45 8.39
CA LEU A 393 4.03 0.04 8.49
C LEU A 393 4.28 -0.50 9.89
N THR A 394 4.38 -1.82 10.01
CA THR A 394 4.41 -2.52 11.30
C THR A 394 5.84 -2.87 11.74
N ASP A 395 5.95 -3.24 13.02
CA ASP A 395 7.10 -3.91 13.63
C ASP A 395 8.41 -3.10 13.73
N CYS A 396 8.35 -1.76 13.67
CA CYS A 396 9.52 -0.91 13.92
C CYS A 396 9.17 0.37 14.69
N ALA A 397 10.18 1.01 15.28
CA ALA A 397 10.12 2.40 15.68
C ALA A 397 10.72 3.22 14.54
N LEU A 398 9.93 4.10 13.92
CA LEU A 398 10.40 5.00 12.86
C LEU A 398 11.01 6.26 13.46
N GLU A 399 12.12 6.71 12.90
CA GLU A 399 12.64 8.04 13.16
C GLU A 399 11.79 9.12 12.48
N LEU A 400 11.76 10.35 13.01
CA LEU A 400 11.03 11.48 12.43
C LEU A 400 11.34 11.70 10.94
N LYS A 401 12.61 11.55 10.54
CA LYS A 401 13.05 11.68 9.15
C LYS A 401 12.46 10.60 8.24
N GLU A 402 12.26 9.40 8.75
CA GLU A 402 11.65 8.29 7.99
C GLU A 402 10.16 8.46 7.84
N ILE A 403 9.51 8.93 8.90
CA ILE A 403 8.10 9.34 8.86
C ILE A 403 7.94 10.41 7.77
N GLU A 404 8.77 11.45 7.78
CA GLU A 404 8.77 12.50 6.77
C GLU A 404 8.98 11.92 5.36
N ASN A 405 9.94 11.02 5.19
CA ASN A 405 10.20 10.36 3.92
C ASN A 405 9.01 9.55 3.41
N VAL A 406 8.32 8.79 4.27
CA VAL A 406 7.11 8.03 3.90
C VAL A 406 5.98 8.98 3.53
N LEU A 407 5.77 10.04 4.32
CA LEU A 407 4.76 11.07 4.03
C LEU A 407 5.05 11.78 2.70
N ASN A 408 6.30 12.13 2.43
CA ASN A 408 6.73 12.80 1.20
C ASN A 408 6.39 11.99 -0.06
N MET A 409 6.31 10.66 0.02
CA MET A 409 5.87 9.84 -1.10
C MET A 409 4.42 10.15 -1.53
N PHE A 410 3.57 10.56 -0.59
CA PHE A 410 2.17 10.90 -0.81
C PHE A 410 1.93 12.40 -1.01
N ALA A 411 2.98 13.22 -1.03
CA ALA A 411 2.88 14.68 -1.14
C ALA A 411 2.11 15.15 -2.40
N HIS A 412 2.02 14.30 -3.43
CA HIS A 412 1.33 14.58 -4.70
C HIS A 412 -0.18 14.43 -4.57
N ARG A 413 -0.64 13.75 -3.52
CA ARG A 413 -2.03 13.60 -3.15
C ARG A 413 -2.17 13.71 -1.63
N PRO A 414 -2.02 14.92 -1.05
CA PRO A 414 -1.94 15.13 0.39
C PRO A 414 -3.23 14.79 1.16
N TYR A 415 -4.30 14.38 0.47
CA TYR A 415 -5.56 13.94 1.05
C TYR A 415 -5.96 12.52 0.64
N ALA A 416 -5.11 11.82 -0.13
CA ALA A 416 -5.41 10.45 -0.56
C ALA A 416 -5.23 9.43 0.56
N LEU A 417 -4.25 9.63 1.44
CA LEU A 417 -4.01 8.77 2.58
C LEU A 417 -5.03 9.05 3.69
N GLN A 418 -5.95 8.12 3.89
CA GLN A 418 -7.06 8.21 4.85
C GLN A 418 -6.75 7.52 6.18
N ASP A 419 -5.89 6.49 6.16
CA ASP A 419 -5.46 5.74 7.34
C ASP A 419 -3.96 5.47 7.23
N LEU A 420 -3.17 6.04 8.13
CA LEU A 420 -1.74 5.80 8.26
C LEU A 420 -1.47 5.29 9.65
N ARG A 421 -0.79 4.14 9.75
CA ARG A 421 -0.31 3.60 11.02
C ARG A 421 1.16 3.31 10.94
N LEU A 422 1.89 3.90 11.87
CA LEU A 422 3.33 3.77 11.98
C LEU A 422 3.65 3.24 13.38
N GLY A 423 4.22 2.04 13.45
CA GLY A 423 4.66 1.47 14.72
C GLY A 423 4.16 0.05 14.99
N PRO A 424 4.60 -0.56 16.11
CA PRO A 424 4.16 -1.89 16.48
C PRO A 424 2.64 -1.91 16.76
N PRO A 425 1.95 -3.02 16.46
CA PRO A 425 0.56 -3.18 16.88
C PRO A 425 0.46 -3.08 18.40
N PRO A 426 -0.63 -2.50 18.96
CA PRO A 426 -0.82 -2.41 20.40
C PRO A 426 -0.77 -3.80 21.02
N THR A 427 0.05 -4.00 22.04
CA THR A 427 0.18 -5.31 22.67
C THR A 427 -1.11 -5.71 23.39
N PRO A 428 -1.48 -7.01 23.41
CA PRO A 428 -2.65 -7.47 24.17
C PRO A 428 -2.47 -7.15 25.67
N GLY A 429 -3.21 -6.19 26.18
CA GLY A 429 -3.11 -5.72 27.58
C GLY A 429 -2.78 -4.24 27.75
N GLU A 430 -2.42 -3.53 26.68
CA GLU A 430 -2.21 -2.08 26.73
C GLU A 430 -3.52 -1.33 27.07
N SER A 431 -3.38 -0.32 27.94
CA SER A 431 -4.53 0.46 28.41
C SER A 431 -5.24 1.17 27.25
N ARG A 432 -6.58 1.32 27.32
CA ARG A 432 -7.37 2.11 26.36
C ARG A 432 -6.82 3.54 26.15
N ARG A 433 -6.11 4.10 27.15
CA ARG A 433 -5.44 5.41 27.05
C ARG A 433 -4.25 5.38 26.09
N SER A 434 -3.40 4.36 26.15
CA SER A 434 -2.22 4.22 25.28
C SER A 434 -2.61 4.10 23.80
N VAL A 435 -3.61 3.26 23.51
CA VAL A 435 -4.19 3.12 22.16
C VAL A 435 -4.84 4.42 21.67
N SER A 436 -5.43 5.21 22.57
CA SER A 436 -6.03 6.50 22.22
C SER A 436 -4.98 7.57 21.94
N ILE A 437 -3.83 7.56 22.63
CA ILE A 437 -2.71 8.49 22.39
C ILE A 437 -2.04 8.19 21.05
N MET A 438 -1.82 6.91 20.72
CA MET A 438 -1.24 6.50 19.44
C MET A 438 -2.16 6.89 18.27
N ARG A 439 -3.47 6.65 18.40
CA ARG A 439 -4.47 7.13 17.43
C ARG A 439 -4.52 8.64 17.33
N LEU A 440 -4.33 9.37 18.43
CA LEU A 440 -4.25 10.83 18.43
C LEU A 440 -3.01 11.30 17.66
N LEU A 441 -1.85 10.65 17.83
CA LEU A 441 -0.64 10.94 17.07
C LEU A 441 -0.80 10.63 15.58
N ASP A 442 -1.39 9.50 15.21
CA ASP A 442 -1.69 9.14 13.82
C ASP A 442 -2.67 10.15 13.18
N THR A 443 -3.70 10.55 13.93
CA THR A 443 -4.67 11.56 13.49
C THR A 443 -4.04 12.94 13.39
N LEU A 444 -3.16 13.31 14.32
CA LEU A 444 -2.42 14.58 14.29
C LEU A 444 -1.45 14.59 13.10
N LEU A 445 -0.82 13.47 12.78
CA LEU A 445 0.03 13.30 11.60
C LEU A 445 -0.76 13.51 10.31
N LEU A 446 -1.95 12.90 10.19
CA LEU A 446 -2.85 13.06 9.05
C LEU A 446 -3.37 14.51 8.93
N LEU A 447 -3.62 15.18 10.05
CA LEU A 447 -4.05 16.59 10.10
C LEU A 447 -2.91 17.57 9.78
N LEU A 448 -1.68 17.24 10.17
CA LEU A 448 -0.47 18.03 9.88
C LEU A 448 0.11 17.72 8.49
N PHE A 449 -0.29 16.60 7.87
CA PHE A 449 0.22 16.14 6.58
C PHE A 449 0.17 17.20 5.46
N PRO A 450 -0.91 17.99 5.27
CA PRO A 450 -0.93 19.06 4.27
C PRO A 450 0.08 20.19 4.55
N PHE A 451 0.52 20.32 5.80
CA PHE A 451 1.51 21.31 6.25
C PHE A 451 2.95 20.80 6.22
N LEU A 452 3.14 19.49 6.02
CA LEU A 452 4.45 18.81 5.86
C LEU A 452 4.78 18.52 4.38
N VAL A 453 3.94 18.96 3.44
CA VAL A 453 4.16 18.77 2.00
C VAL A 453 5.35 19.62 1.55
N ASN A 454 6.44 18.96 1.17
CA ASN A 454 7.51 19.58 0.40
C ASN A 454 6.99 19.97 -0.99
N ALA A 455 7.37 21.15 -1.48
CA ALA A 455 6.88 21.64 -2.77
C ALA A 455 7.35 20.69 -3.87
N GLN A 456 6.44 20.35 -4.78
CA GLN A 456 6.67 19.26 -5.71
C GLN A 456 7.07 19.75 -7.08
N ARG A 457 6.46 20.86 -7.51
CA ARG A 457 6.65 21.44 -8.84
C ARG A 457 6.79 22.95 -8.69
N PHE A 458 8.02 23.41 -8.52
CA PHE A 458 8.34 24.81 -8.36
C PHE A 458 8.14 25.54 -9.69
N VAL A 459 7.19 26.46 -9.72
CA VAL A 459 6.97 27.37 -10.84
C VAL A 459 7.24 28.80 -10.40
N ARG A 460 7.81 29.59 -11.30
CA ARG A 460 7.87 31.04 -11.19
C ARG A 460 6.93 31.64 -12.22
N PHE A 461 6.07 32.55 -11.80
CA PHE A 461 4.99 33.03 -12.67
C PHE A 461 4.57 34.46 -12.37
N ILE A 462 4.05 35.12 -13.40
CA ILE A 462 3.29 36.37 -13.27
C ILE A 462 1.84 35.98 -12.96
N SER A 463 1.28 36.52 -11.89
CA SER A 463 -0.14 36.33 -11.55
C SER A 463 -1.03 37.38 -12.24
N THR A 464 -2.35 37.22 -12.12
CA THR A 464 -3.34 38.15 -12.67
C THR A 464 -3.30 39.54 -12.02
N ASP A 465 -2.71 39.64 -10.82
CA ASP A 465 -2.39 40.91 -10.16
C ASP A 465 -1.10 41.58 -10.69
N ASN A 466 -0.51 41.04 -11.77
CA ASN A 466 0.73 41.47 -12.41
C ASN A 466 1.98 41.43 -11.51
N ARG A 467 1.96 40.70 -10.39
CA ARG A 467 3.15 40.45 -9.57
C ARG A 467 3.75 39.08 -9.88
N VAL A 468 5.06 38.96 -9.64
CA VAL A 468 5.80 37.71 -9.79
C VAL A 468 5.76 36.93 -8.48
N TYR A 469 5.47 35.64 -8.56
CA TYR A 469 5.45 34.72 -7.43
C TYR A 469 6.26 33.45 -7.76
N TYR A 470 6.74 32.81 -6.70
CA TYR A 470 7.02 31.39 -6.71
C TYR A 470 5.80 30.62 -6.23
N GLY A 471 5.59 29.42 -6.74
CA GLY A 471 4.53 28.56 -6.25
C GLY A 471 4.74 27.09 -6.55
N ASP A 472 3.97 26.27 -5.85
CA ASP A 472 3.81 24.84 -6.12
C ASP A 472 2.62 24.67 -7.09
N ALA A 473 2.91 24.19 -8.29
CA ALA A 473 1.96 24.17 -9.41
C ALA A 473 0.75 23.27 -9.12
N ILE A 474 -0.45 23.78 -9.38
CA ILE A 474 -1.70 23.00 -9.32
C ILE A 474 -2.03 22.52 -10.74
N LEU A 475 -1.87 21.22 -10.95
CA LEU A 475 -2.11 20.58 -12.24
C LEU A 475 -3.59 20.24 -12.45
N PRO A 476 -4.10 20.35 -13.69
CA PRO A 476 -5.36 19.72 -14.08
C PRO A 476 -5.31 18.19 -13.91
N ALA A 477 -6.47 17.56 -13.70
CA ALA A 477 -6.54 16.11 -13.60
C ALA A 477 -6.08 15.44 -14.90
N GLY A 478 -5.31 14.35 -14.79
CA GLY A 478 -4.88 13.53 -15.92
C GLY A 478 -3.66 14.06 -16.69
N THR A 479 -2.92 15.04 -16.15
CA THR A 479 -1.68 15.50 -16.78
C THR A 479 -0.59 15.77 -15.75
N THR A 480 0.66 15.53 -16.14
CA THR A 480 1.86 15.84 -15.35
C THR A 480 2.64 17.05 -15.90
N ASP A 481 2.13 17.67 -16.95
CA ASP A 481 2.74 18.81 -17.65
C ASP A 481 2.43 20.13 -16.93
N ALA A 482 3.45 20.72 -16.30
CA ALA A 482 3.31 21.95 -15.55
C ALA A 482 3.01 23.18 -16.41
N ALA A 483 3.22 23.15 -17.73
CA ALA A 483 2.80 24.24 -18.63
C ALA A 483 1.27 24.39 -18.68
N LYS A 484 0.53 23.32 -18.34
CA LYS A 484 -0.94 23.32 -18.29
C LYS A 484 -1.50 23.87 -16.97
N SER A 485 -0.65 24.19 -16.01
CA SER A 485 -1.08 24.80 -14.75
C SER A 485 -1.76 26.15 -15.00
N ARG A 486 -2.84 26.41 -14.27
CA ARG A 486 -3.56 27.70 -14.29
C ARG A 486 -3.56 28.42 -12.94
N ALA A 487 -3.09 27.74 -11.90
CA ALA A 487 -2.89 28.29 -10.58
C ALA A 487 -1.73 27.57 -9.87
N ALA A 488 -1.19 28.21 -8.84
CA ALA A 488 -0.19 27.61 -7.96
C ALA A 488 -0.44 28.05 -6.51
N ARG A 489 -0.08 27.20 -5.56
CA ARG A 489 0.03 27.58 -4.14
C ARG A 489 1.28 28.42 -3.96
N VAL A 490 1.15 29.62 -3.42
CA VAL A 490 2.26 30.57 -3.27
C VAL A 490 3.31 30.00 -2.32
N ILE A 491 4.57 30.08 -2.73
CA ILE A 491 5.73 29.76 -1.91
C ILE A 491 6.37 31.08 -1.43
N THR A 492 6.65 31.15 -0.14
CA THR A 492 7.42 32.24 0.49
C THR A 492 8.79 31.71 0.92
N GLY A 493 9.82 32.56 0.87
CA GLY A 493 11.21 32.16 1.16
C GLY A 493 11.98 31.83 -0.12
N ASP A 494 13.05 31.04 0.03
CA ASP A 494 13.95 30.70 -1.07
C ASP A 494 13.84 29.23 -1.45
N ILE A 495 13.46 28.94 -2.70
CA ILE A 495 13.35 27.56 -3.20
C ILE A 495 14.69 26.81 -3.30
N LEU A 496 15.81 27.53 -3.25
CA LEU A 496 17.17 26.96 -3.17
C LEU A 496 17.66 26.82 -1.72
N GLY A 497 16.86 27.26 -0.74
CA GLY A 497 17.15 27.21 0.68
C GLY A 497 15.88 26.95 1.48
N ASP A 498 15.62 27.77 2.49
CA ASP A 498 14.42 27.63 3.32
C ASP A 498 13.20 28.30 2.67
N PHE A 499 12.15 27.50 2.47
CA PHE A 499 10.88 27.99 1.94
C PHE A 499 9.68 27.37 2.67
N LYS A 500 8.51 27.99 2.49
CA LYS A 500 7.23 27.50 2.99
C LYS A 500 6.17 27.60 1.90
N ILE A 501 5.44 26.51 1.68
CA ILE A 501 4.22 26.53 0.88
C ILE A 501 3.10 27.12 1.73
N THR A 502 2.44 28.14 1.21
CA THR A 502 1.30 28.77 1.87
C THR A 502 -0.02 28.17 1.36
N SER A 503 -1.10 28.38 2.09
CA SER A 503 -2.45 28.06 1.62
C SER A 503 -2.98 29.04 0.56
N GLN A 504 -2.24 30.15 0.31
CA GLN A 504 -2.66 31.14 -0.66
C GLN A 504 -2.48 30.58 -2.07
N VAL A 505 -3.57 30.58 -2.86
CA VAL A 505 -3.54 30.18 -4.27
C VAL A 505 -3.60 31.43 -5.13
N LYS A 506 -2.73 31.50 -6.15
CA LYS A 506 -2.71 32.57 -7.15
C LYS A 506 -2.86 31.98 -8.54
N SER A 507 -3.64 32.66 -9.39
CA SER A 507 -3.77 32.29 -10.80
C SER A 507 -2.50 32.62 -11.57
N ILE A 508 -2.17 31.80 -12.56
CA ILE A 508 -1.00 31.94 -13.42
C ILE A 508 -1.45 32.66 -14.70
N LYS A 509 -0.93 33.87 -14.93
CA LYS A 509 -1.09 34.63 -16.18
C LYS A 509 -0.03 34.24 -17.20
N LYS A 510 1.22 34.08 -16.76
CA LYS A 510 2.36 33.68 -17.58
C LYS A 510 3.40 32.94 -16.74
N LEU A 511 3.89 31.81 -17.24
CA LEU A 511 5.03 31.11 -16.64
C LEU A 511 6.34 31.79 -17.05
N LEU A 512 7.28 31.85 -16.13
CA LEU A 512 8.62 32.38 -16.33
C LEU A 512 9.64 31.24 -16.24
N ALA A 513 10.91 31.53 -16.55
CA ALA A 513 12.00 30.63 -16.21
C ALA A 513 11.92 30.26 -14.70
N PRO A 514 12.05 28.98 -14.31
CA PRO A 514 11.84 28.54 -12.94
C PRO A 514 12.75 29.24 -11.91
N LEU A 515 13.95 29.65 -12.32
CA LEU A 515 14.78 30.61 -11.61
C LEU A 515 14.98 31.86 -12.49
N PRO A 516 15.02 33.07 -11.91
CA PRO A 516 15.51 34.24 -12.63
C PRO A 516 16.98 34.01 -13.02
N ASN A 517 17.37 34.50 -14.19
CA ASN A 517 18.68 34.23 -14.78
C ASN A 517 19.83 34.61 -13.83
N GLU A 518 19.69 35.69 -13.07
CA GLU A 518 20.69 36.19 -12.12
C GLU A 518 20.88 35.25 -10.91
N ARG A 519 19.94 34.34 -10.67
CA ARG A 519 20.04 33.32 -9.63
C ARG A 519 20.58 31.98 -10.15
N VAL A 520 20.73 31.84 -11.46
CA VAL A 520 21.45 30.72 -12.05
C VAL A 520 22.93 31.07 -12.08
N ARG A 521 23.74 30.35 -11.31
CA ARG A 521 25.16 30.68 -11.14
C ARG A 521 25.99 30.25 -12.33
N THR A 522 25.84 29.00 -12.75
CA THR A 522 26.46 28.47 -13.97
C THR A 522 25.45 27.64 -14.77
N VAL A 523 25.54 27.74 -16.10
CA VAL A 523 24.83 26.86 -17.03
C VAL A 523 25.87 25.92 -17.64
N ARG A 524 25.94 24.72 -17.09
CA ARG A 524 26.86 23.65 -17.52
C ARG A 524 26.15 22.76 -18.50
N CYS A 525 26.85 22.31 -19.53
CA CYS A 525 26.27 21.51 -20.58
C CYS A 525 27.18 20.33 -20.94
N VAL A 526 26.56 19.24 -21.39
CA VAL A 526 27.27 18.02 -21.82
C VAL A 526 26.95 17.74 -23.27
N GLY A 527 27.98 17.74 -24.12
CA GLY A 527 27.86 17.34 -25.52
C GLY A 527 27.92 15.82 -25.68
N ILE A 528 27.23 15.29 -26.70
CA ILE A 528 27.30 13.88 -27.12
C ILE A 528 27.09 12.91 -25.94
N ASN A 529 26.00 13.08 -25.21
CA ASN A 529 25.67 12.24 -24.04
C ASN A 529 24.63 11.15 -24.33
N TYR A 530 24.36 10.85 -25.60
CA TYR A 530 23.45 9.79 -26.02
C TYR A 530 24.12 8.96 -27.10
N VAL A 531 24.08 7.63 -26.95
CA VAL A 531 24.65 6.68 -27.93
C VAL A 531 24.08 6.95 -29.32
N SER A 532 22.76 7.12 -29.41
CA SER A 532 22.06 7.40 -30.66
C SER A 532 22.52 8.69 -31.34
N HIS A 533 22.84 9.73 -30.57
CA HIS A 533 23.32 11.00 -31.13
C HIS A 533 24.77 10.89 -31.63
N SER A 534 25.59 10.10 -30.94
CA SER A 534 26.95 9.75 -31.38
C SER A 534 26.91 9.04 -32.74
N GLU A 535 26.06 8.03 -32.87
CA GLU A 535 25.86 7.26 -34.10
C GLU A 535 25.37 8.14 -35.26
N GLU A 536 24.37 9.00 -35.02
CA GLU A 536 23.77 9.86 -36.06
C GLU A 536 24.75 10.90 -36.59
N THR A 537 25.61 11.45 -35.72
CA THR A 537 26.60 12.47 -36.11
C THR A 537 27.93 11.90 -36.57
N GLY A 538 28.10 10.57 -36.52
CA GLY A 538 29.35 9.89 -36.82
C GLY A 538 30.48 10.22 -35.84
N ALA A 539 30.14 10.62 -34.61
CA ALA A 539 31.11 10.89 -33.55
C ALA A 539 31.40 9.61 -32.76
N ASP A 540 32.65 9.46 -32.30
CA ASP A 540 33.02 8.38 -31.39
C ASP A 540 32.31 8.55 -30.04
N ILE A 541 31.90 7.43 -29.43
CA ILE A 541 31.32 7.44 -28.08
C ILE A 541 32.41 7.94 -27.12
N PRO A 542 32.20 9.06 -26.43
CA PRO A 542 33.22 9.64 -25.58
C PRO A 542 33.48 8.76 -24.35
N GLU A 543 34.76 8.58 -23.98
CA GLU A 543 35.15 7.93 -22.72
C GLU A 543 34.85 8.82 -21.49
N TRP A 544 34.84 10.15 -21.70
CA TRP A 544 34.61 11.15 -20.66
C TRP A 544 33.63 12.23 -21.13
N PRO A 545 32.80 12.81 -20.24
CA PRO A 545 31.84 13.84 -20.61
C PRO A 545 32.48 15.04 -21.33
N ILE A 546 31.94 15.43 -22.50
CA ILE A 546 32.39 16.60 -23.26
C ILE A 546 31.70 17.84 -22.69
N LEU A 547 32.46 18.68 -21.96
CA LEU A 547 31.89 19.79 -21.20
C LEU A 547 31.96 21.12 -21.95
N PHE A 548 30.91 21.93 -21.80
CA PHE A 548 30.92 23.34 -22.18
C PHE A 548 30.00 24.17 -21.28
N TYR A 549 30.09 25.49 -21.41
CA TYR A 549 29.27 26.44 -20.67
C TYR A 549 28.45 27.31 -21.61
N LYS A 550 27.25 27.67 -21.16
CA LYS A 550 26.47 28.79 -21.70
C LYS A 550 26.48 29.95 -20.69
N PRO A 551 26.49 31.21 -21.14
CA PRO A 551 26.29 32.33 -20.24
C PRO A 551 24.86 32.29 -19.68
N PHE A 552 24.64 32.80 -18.46
CA PHE A 552 23.29 32.89 -17.89
C PHE A 552 22.34 33.78 -18.73
N THR A 553 22.88 34.66 -19.58
CA THR A 553 22.09 35.47 -20.52
C THR A 553 21.47 34.64 -21.65
N ALA A 554 22.00 33.44 -21.91
CA ALA A 554 21.39 32.50 -22.85
C ALA A 554 20.07 31.94 -22.31
N LEU A 555 19.85 31.92 -20.99
CA LEU A 555 18.63 31.38 -20.41
C LEU A 555 17.40 32.18 -20.87
N ASN A 556 16.35 31.45 -21.25
CA ASN A 556 15.08 32.02 -21.68
C ASN A 556 13.90 31.40 -20.92
N THR A 557 12.74 32.04 -20.99
CA THR A 557 11.54 31.49 -20.37
C THR A 557 10.96 30.33 -21.21
N PRO A 558 10.05 29.52 -20.63
CA PRO A 558 9.45 28.38 -21.33
C PRO A 558 8.63 28.76 -22.58
N SER A 559 8.31 30.05 -22.75
CA SER A 559 7.38 30.50 -23.81
C SER A 559 7.84 31.73 -24.58
N ASP A 560 8.91 32.40 -24.16
CA ASP A 560 9.37 33.61 -24.85
C ASP A 560 10.08 33.28 -26.17
N PRO A 561 10.00 34.14 -27.20
CA PRO A 561 10.66 33.89 -28.46
C PRO A 561 12.18 33.75 -28.31
N ILE A 562 12.79 32.94 -29.17
CA ILE A 562 14.25 32.81 -29.28
C ILE A 562 14.73 33.84 -30.32
N PRO A 563 15.49 34.88 -29.91
CA PRO A 563 15.95 35.90 -30.83
C PRO A 563 17.15 35.43 -31.65
N ILE A 564 17.10 35.63 -32.96
CA ILE A 564 18.19 35.36 -33.89
C ILE A 564 18.60 36.68 -34.57
N THR A 565 19.68 37.30 -34.08
CA THR A 565 20.11 38.62 -34.55
C THR A 565 20.72 38.56 -35.96
N ALA A 566 20.65 39.68 -36.69
CA ALA A 566 21.31 39.81 -37.99
C ALA A 566 22.79 39.35 -37.98
N GLY A 567 23.55 39.67 -36.93
CA GLY A 567 24.95 39.24 -36.80
C GLY A 567 25.11 37.72 -36.87
N TYR A 568 24.27 36.96 -36.17
CA TYR A 568 24.30 35.49 -36.26
C TYR A 568 23.86 34.94 -37.62
N ARG A 569 23.00 35.67 -38.33
CA ARG A 569 22.45 35.26 -39.64
C ARG A 569 23.38 35.56 -40.81
N THR A 570 24.13 36.66 -40.75
CA THR A 570 24.83 37.22 -41.91
C THR A 570 26.33 37.40 -41.73
N GLN A 571 26.89 37.18 -40.54
CA GLN A 571 28.31 37.37 -40.30
C GLN A 571 29.12 36.12 -40.68
N GLY A 572 30.02 36.26 -41.65
CA GLY A 572 30.84 35.17 -42.20
C GLY A 572 30.32 34.63 -43.53
N ASN A 573 30.92 33.54 -44.02
CA ASN A 573 30.59 32.94 -45.33
C ASN A 573 29.75 31.65 -45.21
N PHE A 574 29.05 31.43 -44.08
CA PHE A 574 28.21 30.26 -43.87
C PHE A 574 26.74 30.65 -43.70
N THR A 575 25.84 29.78 -44.15
CA THR A 575 24.40 29.95 -44.00
C THR A 575 23.99 29.74 -42.55
N SER A 576 22.99 30.49 -42.07
CA SER A 576 22.36 30.26 -40.77
C SER A 576 21.84 28.82 -40.68
N LYS A 577 22.34 28.06 -39.71
CA LYS A 577 22.03 26.62 -39.51
C LYS A 577 21.56 26.40 -38.09
N MET A 578 20.36 26.92 -37.79
CA MET A 578 19.74 26.84 -36.48
C MET A 578 19.14 25.46 -36.24
N ASP A 579 19.39 24.92 -35.06
CA ASP A 579 19.05 23.57 -34.66
C ASP A 579 18.41 23.56 -33.26
N TYR A 580 17.70 22.48 -32.97
CA TYR A 580 17.02 22.22 -31.70
C TYR A 580 17.68 21.06 -30.97
N GLU A 581 17.64 21.10 -29.65
CA GLU A 581 18.17 20.05 -28.78
C GLU A 581 17.30 20.00 -27.51
N THR A 582 16.51 18.93 -27.32
CA THR A 582 15.76 18.72 -26.08
C THR A 582 16.63 18.03 -25.05
N GLU A 583 16.64 18.55 -23.83
CA GLU A 583 17.48 18.04 -22.76
C GLU A 583 16.76 17.97 -21.42
N LEU A 584 17.18 17.03 -20.58
CA LEU A 584 16.92 17.09 -19.15
C LEU A 584 17.87 18.12 -18.52
N VAL A 585 17.33 18.96 -17.65
CA VAL A 585 18.10 19.96 -16.90
C VAL A 585 18.06 19.61 -15.41
N VAL A 586 19.23 19.41 -14.82
CA VAL A 586 19.40 19.19 -13.38
C VAL A 586 19.57 20.53 -12.69
N VAL A 587 18.90 20.76 -11.55
CA VAL A 587 19.08 21.97 -10.73
C VAL A 587 19.69 21.60 -9.39
N ILE A 588 20.81 22.21 -9.02
CA ILE A 588 21.50 21.96 -7.76
C ILE A 588 20.87 22.78 -6.62
N LYS A 589 20.60 22.15 -5.46
CA LYS A 589 20.12 22.82 -4.24
C LYS A 589 21.16 22.96 -3.14
N LYS A 590 22.21 22.13 -3.16
CA LYS A 590 23.18 22.03 -2.07
C LYS A 590 24.58 21.98 -2.63
N THR A 591 25.49 22.72 -2.00
CA THR A 591 26.91 22.73 -2.37
C THR A 591 27.46 21.31 -2.49
N ALA A 592 28.02 20.96 -3.64
CA ALA A 592 28.69 19.67 -3.88
C ALA A 592 30.16 19.90 -4.26
N PHE A 593 31.06 19.12 -3.67
CA PHE A 593 32.49 19.15 -3.96
C PHE A 593 33.09 17.78 -3.66
N ASN A 594 33.68 17.14 -4.67
CA ASN A 594 34.23 15.78 -4.60
C ASN A 594 33.27 14.75 -4.01
N ILE A 595 31.99 14.79 -4.42
CA ILE A 595 30.99 13.84 -3.92
C ILE A 595 30.95 12.58 -4.79
N SER A 596 30.51 11.47 -4.20
CA SER A 596 30.27 10.21 -4.89
C SER A 596 28.94 10.22 -5.69
N GLU A 597 28.77 9.25 -6.59
CA GLU A 597 27.51 9.07 -7.34
C GLU A 597 26.31 8.74 -6.44
N ASP A 598 26.55 8.03 -5.33
CA ASP A 598 25.51 7.67 -4.37
C ASP A 598 24.97 8.90 -3.61
N GLU A 599 25.83 9.90 -3.40
CA GLU A 599 25.47 11.18 -2.77
C GLU A 599 24.84 12.17 -3.75
N ALA A 600 25.01 11.95 -5.06
CA ALA A 600 24.69 12.95 -6.10
C ALA A 600 23.27 13.51 -6.01
N LEU A 601 22.25 12.65 -5.86
CA LEU A 601 20.85 13.09 -5.87
C LEU A 601 20.44 13.88 -4.62
N ASP A 602 21.17 13.73 -3.51
CA ASP A 602 20.93 14.52 -2.29
C ASP A 602 21.25 16.01 -2.50
N HIS A 603 22.09 16.31 -3.50
CA HIS A 603 22.49 17.67 -3.86
C HIS A 603 21.58 18.30 -4.93
N VAL A 604 20.66 17.53 -5.50
CA VAL A 604 19.74 17.96 -6.57
C VAL A 604 18.42 18.47 -5.97
N LEU A 605 17.96 19.64 -6.43
CA LEU A 605 16.62 20.16 -6.15
C LEU A 605 15.58 19.33 -6.88
N GLY A 606 15.81 19.13 -8.17
CA GLY A 606 14.88 18.52 -9.10
C GLY A 606 15.32 18.70 -10.54
N TYR A 607 14.39 18.45 -11.44
CA TYR A 607 14.62 18.38 -12.89
C TYR A 607 13.69 19.32 -13.65
N SER A 608 14.15 19.80 -14.79
CA SER A 608 13.40 20.65 -15.71
C SER A 608 13.61 20.19 -17.16
N ALA A 609 12.76 20.65 -18.10
CA ALA A 609 13.02 20.50 -19.52
C ALA A 609 13.88 21.67 -20.00
N GLY A 610 14.81 21.40 -20.92
CA GLY A 610 15.69 22.40 -21.50
C GLY A 610 15.73 22.31 -23.02
N HIS A 611 15.96 23.45 -23.67
CA HIS A 611 16.19 23.56 -25.10
C HIS A 611 17.59 24.15 -25.35
N ASP A 612 18.58 23.32 -25.71
CA ASP A 612 19.93 23.80 -26.04
C ASP A 612 20.05 24.25 -27.51
N VAL A 613 19.48 25.42 -27.79
CA VAL A 613 19.46 26.00 -29.15
C VAL A 613 20.90 26.14 -29.67
N SER A 614 21.10 25.64 -30.88
CA SER A 614 22.43 25.50 -31.46
C SER A 614 22.49 26.07 -32.87
N HIS A 615 23.58 26.76 -33.18
CA HIS A 615 23.87 27.23 -34.52
C HIS A 615 25.09 26.49 -35.09
N ARG A 616 24.83 25.55 -35.99
CA ARG A 616 25.84 24.61 -36.49
C ARG A 616 26.92 25.25 -37.35
N GLY A 617 26.59 26.33 -38.07
CA GLY A 617 27.58 27.13 -38.80
C GLY A 617 28.68 27.68 -37.88
N TRP A 618 28.31 28.33 -36.76
CA TRP A 618 29.27 28.82 -35.77
C TRP A 618 29.96 27.70 -34.98
N GLN A 619 29.25 26.60 -34.69
CA GLN A 619 29.77 25.49 -33.89
C GLN A 619 30.76 24.61 -34.68
N VAL A 620 30.49 24.32 -35.95
CA VAL A 620 31.20 23.30 -36.74
C VAL A 620 31.99 23.93 -37.89
N GLU A 621 31.43 24.91 -38.60
CA GLU A 621 31.98 25.35 -39.90
C GLU A 621 33.04 26.47 -39.77
N ARG A 622 32.96 27.32 -38.74
CA ARG A 622 33.83 28.52 -38.67
C ARG A 622 35.29 28.26 -38.25
N GLY A 623 35.66 27.08 -37.76
CA GLY A 623 36.97 26.87 -37.13
C GLY A 623 37.92 25.86 -37.76
N GLY A 624 37.54 25.18 -38.85
CA GLY A 624 38.32 24.05 -39.35
C GLY A 624 38.48 22.94 -38.29
N GLN A 625 39.46 22.06 -38.48
CA GLN A 625 39.84 21.05 -37.49
C GLN A 625 41.14 21.49 -36.78
N PRO A 626 41.22 21.43 -35.44
CA PRO A 626 40.16 20.97 -34.52
C PRO A 626 39.00 21.97 -34.41
N ARG A 627 37.78 21.44 -34.19
CA ARG A 627 36.54 22.24 -34.07
C ARG A 627 36.70 23.40 -33.07
N PRO A 628 36.10 24.57 -33.33
CA PRO A 628 36.12 25.68 -32.37
C PRO A 628 35.28 25.36 -31.13
N GLN A 629 35.54 26.07 -30.02
CA GLN A 629 34.77 25.97 -28.78
C GLN A 629 33.26 26.21 -29.03
N TYR A 630 32.38 25.43 -28.38
CA TYR A 630 30.93 25.41 -28.64
C TYR A 630 30.22 26.72 -28.26
N SER A 631 30.82 27.54 -27.40
CA SER A 631 30.19 28.73 -26.82
C SER A 631 29.65 29.72 -27.85
N MET A 632 30.34 29.94 -28.98
CA MET A 632 29.82 30.86 -30.01
C MET A 632 28.57 30.33 -30.71
N GLY A 633 28.47 29.01 -30.90
CA GLY A 633 27.33 28.38 -31.54
C GLY A 633 26.17 28.07 -30.60
N LYS A 634 26.33 28.25 -29.29
CA LYS A 634 25.28 27.92 -28.31
C LYS A 634 24.93 29.08 -27.39
N GLY A 635 25.87 29.98 -27.08
CA GLY A 635 25.75 30.93 -25.97
C GLY A 635 25.05 32.25 -26.22
N ALA A 636 24.33 32.43 -27.34
CA ALA A 636 23.63 33.69 -27.59
C ALA A 636 22.43 33.89 -26.64
N ASP A 637 22.01 35.15 -26.47
CA ASP A 637 20.92 35.49 -25.56
C ASP A 637 19.61 34.78 -25.96
N GLY A 638 18.94 34.18 -24.97
CA GLY A 638 17.68 33.46 -25.17
C GLY A 638 17.79 32.07 -25.83
N TRP A 639 19.00 31.53 -26.04
CA TRP A 639 19.26 30.22 -26.68
C TRP A 639 19.28 29.02 -25.71
N ALA A 640 18.88 29.20 -24.46
CA ALA A 640 18.62 28.14 -23.49
C ALA A 640 17.25 28.30 -22.80
N PRO A 641 16.12 28.24 -23.53
CA PRO A 641 14.81 28.10 -22.90
C PRO A 641 14.77 26.89 -21.97
N TRP A 642 14.16 27.06 -20.78
CA TRP A 642 14.00 25.98 -19.82
C TRP A 642 12.79 26.18 -18.91
N GLY A 643 12.29 25.08 -18.35
CA GLY A 643 11.08 25.01 -17.55
C GLY A 643 10.16 23.87 -17.99
N PRO A 644 8.83 23.96 -17.83
CA PRO A 644 8.06 25.05 -17.24
C PRO A 644 8.15 25.12 -15.70
N ALA A 645 8.71 24.09 -15.07
CA ALA A 645 8.87 23.97 -13.62
C ALA A 645 10.19 23.28 -13.27
N ILE A 646 10.61 23.37 -12.00
CA ILE A 646 11.55 22.43 -11.41
C ILE A 646 10.72 21.39 -10.65
N VAL A 647 10.80 20.13 -11.06
CA VAL A 647 10.08 19.03 -10.41
C VAL A 647 11.02 18.30 -9.45
N SER A 648 10.64 18.27 -8.18
CA SER A 648 11.49 17.77 -7.09
C SER A 648 11.89 16.30 -7.26
N THR A 649 13.03 15.93 -6.67
CA THR A 649 13.49 14.53 -6.61
C THR A 649 12.54 13.59 -5.87
N SER A 650 11.60 14.12 -5.07
CA SER A 650 10.54 13.33 -4.43
C SER A 650 9.49 12.81 -5.43
N ILE A 651 9.24 13.56 -6.51
CA ILE A 651 8.33 13.15 -7.59
C ILE A 651 9.06 12.30 -8.62
N ILE A 652 10.32 12.66 -8.90
CA ILE A 652 11.17 11.95 -9.86
C ILE A 652 12.36 11.37 -9.07
N PRO A 653 12.20 10.20 -8.42
CA PRO A 653 13.27 9.60 -7.64
C PRO A 653 14.39 9.02 -8.52
N ASP A 654 14.06 8.59 -9.74
CA ASP A 654 15.02 8.10 -10.73
C ASP A 654 14.92 8.91 -12.04
N PRO A 655 15.86 9.85 -12.29
CA PRO A 655 15.84 10.68 -13.48
C PRO A 655 16.19 9.93 -14.77
N GLN A 656 16.64 8.67 -14.71
CA GLN A 656 16.94 7.88 -15.91
C GLN A 656 15.72 7.14 -16.47
N THR A 657 14.52 7.36 -15.92
CA THR A 657 13.28 6.70 -16.35
C THR A 657 12.38 7.55 -17.25
N LEU A 658 12.80 8.76 -17.59
CA LEU A 658 11.96 9.77 -18.23
C LEU A 658 12.04 9.72 -19.75
N ARG A 659 10.91 9.96 -20.41
CA ARG A 659 10.88 10.27 -21.85
C ARG A 659 11.10 11.75 -22.11
N LEU A 660 11.76 12.06 -23.22
CA LEU A 660 11.97 13.41 -23.72
C LEU A 660 11.69 13.50 -25.22
N TRP A 661 11.21 14.66 -25.67
CA TRP A 661 10.81 14.84 -27.06
C TRP A 661 11.03 16.27 -27.56
N THR A 662 11.06 16.40 -28.88
CA THR A 662 11.04 17.67 -29.61
C THR A 662 10.03 17.60 -30.73
N LYS A 663 9.23 18.65 -30.91
CA LYS A 663 8.41 18.89 -32.09
C LYS A 663 8.75 20.24 -32.70
N VAL A 664 8.82 20.29 -34.02
CA VAL A 664 8.96 21.53 -34.79
C VAL A 664 7.70 21.71 -35.62
N ASN A 665 7.00 22.82 -35.42
CA ASN A 665 5.71 23.11 -36.08
C ASN A 665 4.70 21.96 -35.93
N GLY A 666 4.68 21.33 -34.75
CA GLY A 666 3.80 20.19 -34.43
C GLY A 666 4.28 18.82 -34.93
N VAL A 667 5.36 18.76 -35.72
CA VAL A 667 5.94 17.50 -36.23
C VAL A 667 7.03 17.02 -35.28
N THR A 668 6.87 15.80 -34.75
CA THR A 668 7.87 15.16 -33.88
C THR A 668 9.19 14.95 -34.62
N GLN A 669 10.27 15.47 -34.05
CA GLN A 669 11.64 15.34 -34.55
C GLN A 669 12.50 14.43 -33.65
N GLN A 670 12.26 14.48 -32.33
CA GLN A 670 12.95 13.67 -31.34
C GLN A 670 11.93 13.03 -30.40
N ASN A 671 12.15 11.79 -29.99
CA ASN A 671 11.34 11.07 -29.01
C ASN A 671 12.17 9.92 -28.45
N GLU A 672 12.75 10.11 -27.27
CA GLU A 672 13.66 9.15 -26.66
C GLU A 672 13.46 9.02 -25.14
N THR A 673 14.33 8.26 -24.47
CA THR A 673 14.38 8.07 -23.03
C THR A 673 15.74 8.45 -22.44
N THR A 674 15.74 9.07 -21.26
CA THR A 674 16.93 9.35 -20.46
C THR A 674 17.70 8.09 -20.05
N ALA A 675 17.10 6.90 -20.15
CA ALA A 675 17.79 5.63 -19.89
C ALA A 675 18.97 5.39 -20.85
N ASN A 676 18.96 6.02 -22.02
CA ASN A 676 19.97 5.88 -23.07
C ASN A 676 21.08 6.94 -22.99
N MET A 677 21.15 7.71 -21.90
CA MET A 677 22.30 8.58 -21.64
C MET A 677 23.57 7.74 -21.44
N ILE A 678 24.68 8.19 -22.03
CA ILE A 678 26.00 7.58 -21.84
C ILE A 678 26.45 7.81 -20.39
N PHE A 679 26.31 9.04 -19.92
CA PHE A 679 26.59 9.46 -18.55
C PHE A 679 25.29 9.94 -17.88
N GLY A 680 24.78 9.16 -16.93
CA GLY A 680 23.54 9.46 -16.22
C GLY A 680 23.68 10.63 -15.23
N VAL A 681 22.56 11.12 -14.69
CA VAL A 681 22.55 12.29 -13.78
C VAL A 681 23.49 12.14 -12.58
N LYS A 682 23.48 10.98 -11.91
CA LYS A 682 24.33 10.74 -10.74
C LYS A 682 25.81 10.90 -11.08
N GLN A 683 26.22 10.26 -12.17
CA GLN A 683 27.58 10.33 -12.70
C GLN A 683 27.95 11.75 -13.10
N LEU A 684 27.09 12.47 -13.81
CA LEU A 684 27.35 13.86 -14.21
C LEU A 684 27.53 14.78 -12.99
N VAL A 685 26.66 14.70 -12.00
CA VAL A 685 26.75 15.53 -10.79
C VAL A 685 28.03 15.23 -10.01
N ALA A 686 28.37 13.95 -9.82
CA ALA A 686 29.62 13.55 -9.18
C ALA A 686 30.84 14.06 -9.99
N PHE A 687 30.83 13.86 -11.30
CA PHE A 687 31.90 14.28 -12.21
C PHE A 687 32.12 15.79 -12.21
N PHE A 688 31.05 16.59 -12.33
CA PHE A 688 31.14 18.04 -12.27
C PHE A 688 31.55 18.57 -10.89
N SER A 689 31.41 17.77 -9.83
CA SER A 689 31.86 18.11 -8.49
C SER A 689 33.35 17.82 -8.27
N MET A 690 34.01 17.10 -9.18
CA MET A 690 35.40 16.67 -9.06
C MET A 690 36.36 17.87 -9.19
N GLY A 691 36.88 18.34 -8.06
CA GLY A 691 37.76 19.50 -7.98
C GLY A 691 37.08 20.84 -8.29
N ILE A 692 35.78 20.84 -8.60
CA ILE A 692 35.00 22.03 -8.96
C ILE A 692 33.75 22.06 -8.08
N THR A 693 33.53 23.16 -7.36
CA THR A 693 32.31 23.29 -6.55
C THR A 693 31.08 23.48 -7.43
N LEU A 694 30.04 22.69 -7.20
CA LEU A 694 28.66 22.98 -7.62
C LEU A 694 27.93 23.71 -6.49
N LEU A 695 27.23 24.79 -6.81
CA LEU A 695 26.52 25.63 -5.86
C LEU A 695 25.01 25.58 -6.06
N PRO A 696 24.21 25.88 -5.02
CA PRO A 696 22.77 26.06 -5.18
C PRO A 696 22.45 27.06 -6.30
N GLY A 697 21.63 26.65 -7.25
CA GLY A 697 21.27 27.41 -8.45
C GLY A 697 22.14 27.12 -9.68
N ASP A 698 23.19 26.29 -9.58
CA ASP A 698 23.83 25.72 -10.77
C ASP A 698 22.84 24.83 -11.51
N VAL A 699 22.87 24.89 -12.84
CA VAL A 699 22.06 24.05 -13.71
C VAL A 699 22.92 23.26 -14.69
N ILE A 700 22.54 22.01 -14.96
CA ILE A 700 23.26 21.10 -15.84
C ILE A 700 22.31 20.61 -16.94
N PHE A 701 22.59 21.02 -18.17
CA PHE A 701 22.01 20.53 -19.42
C PHE A 701 22.73 19.23 -19.79
N THR A 702 22.02 18.11 -19.79
CA THR A 702 22.63 16.77 -19.76
C THR A 702 22.88 16.17 -21.15
N GLY A 703 22.67 16.93 -22.23
CA GLY A 703 22.80 16.45 -23.61
C GLY A 703 21.47 16.03 -24.23
N THR A 704 21.46 16.00 -25.56
CA THR A 704 20.30 15.67 -26.40
C THR A 704 20.44 14.29 -27.08
N PRO A 705 19.33 13.57 -27.31
CA PRO A 705 19.31 12.37 -28.16
C PRO A 705 19.44 12.73 -29.66
N SER A 706 19.47 11.70 -30.51
CA SER A 706 19.42 11.85 -31.97
C SER A 706 18.13 12.52 -32.48
N GLY A 707 18.13 12.91 -33.76
CA GLY A 707 17.02 13.55 -34.46
C GLY A 707 17.16 15.06 -34.59
N VAL A 708 18.32 15.62 -34.22
CA VAL A 708 18.67 17.02 -34.49
C VAL A 708 18.93 17.22 -35.99
N ASN A 709 18.84 18.45 -36.50
CA ASN A 709 19.04 18.69 -37.92
C ASN A 709 20.46 18.36 -38.40
N LEU A 710 21.48 18.56 -37.56
CA LEU A 710 22.87 18.21 -37.90
C LEU A 710 23.06 16.74 -38.30
N GLY A 711 22.28 15.83 -37.71
CA GLY A 711 22.40 14.39 -37.95
C GLY A 711 21.62 13.87 -39.16
N LYS A 712 20.80 14.72 -39.80
CA LYS A 712 19.98 14.32 -40.94
C LYS A 712 20.78 14.36 -42.24
N ALA A 713 20.52 13.41 -43.13
CA ALA A 713 21.07 13.43 -44.49
C ALA A 713 20.63 14.68 -45.28
N ASN A 714 19.41 15.16 -45.05
CA ASN A 714 18.86 16.39 -45.60
C ASN A 714 18.33 17.28 -44.46
N PRO A 715 19.18 18.12 -43.84
CA PRO A 715 18.77 18.97 -42.72
C PRO A 715 17.73 20.03 -43.13
N ASP A 716 16.68 20.18 -42.33
CA ASP A 716 15.68 21.27 -42.45
C ASP A 716 15.89 22.27 -41.31
N TRP A 717 16.83 23.19 -41.52
CA TRP A 717 17.26 24.15 -40.50
C TRP A 717 16.13 25.09 -40.06
N LEU A 718 16.11 25.43 -38.78
CA LEU A 718 15.07 26.28 -38.22
C LEU A 718 15.15 27.71 -38.80
N LYS A 719 13.98 28.23 -39.19
CA LYS A 719 13.81 29.56 -39.81
C LYS A 719 12.95 30.48 -38.94
N ASP A 720 12.87 31.75 -39.35
CA ASP A 720 12.00 32.72 -38.71
C ASP A 720 10.54 32.21 -38.64
N GLY A 721 9.92 32.35 -37.48
CA GLY A 721 8.54 31.93 -37.23
C GLY A 721 8.35 30.45 -36.91
N ASP A 722 9.36 29.59 -37.04
CA ASP A 722 9.25 28.19 -36.61
C ASP A 722 9.00 28.10 -35.10
N VAL A 723 8.12 27.19 -34.70
CA VAL A 723 7.77 26.94 -33.30
C VAL A 723 8.37 25.60 -32.87
N VAL A 724 9.22 25.63 -31.85
CA VAL A 724 9.83 24.45 -31.27
C VAL A 724 9.20 24.16 -29.92
N GLU A 725 8.66 22.95 -29.75
CA GLU A 725 8.21 22.39 -28.48
C GLU A 725 9.21 21.34 -28.03
N VAL A 726 9.90 21.57 -26.91
CA VAL A 726 10.67 20.53 -26.22
C VAL A 726 9.90 20.09 -24.98
N GLY A 727 10.02 18.82 -24.61
CA GLY A 727 9.32 18.32 -23.43
C GLY A 727 10.05 17.19 -22.72
N LEU A 728 9.75 17.09 -21.43
CA LEU A 728 10.24 16.07 -20.52
C LEU A 728 9.06 15.49 -19.74
N GLU A 729 9.00 14.17 -19.70
CA GLU A 729 7.97 13.41 -19.00
C GLU A 729 7.94 13.80 -17.52
N ASN A 730 6.73 13.87 -16.96
CA ASN A 730 6.47 14.25 -15.56
C ASN A 730 6.90 15.67 -15.16
N VAL A 731 7.39 16.47 -16.11
CA VAL A 731 7.79 17.87 -15.94
C VAL A 731 6.91 18.81 -16.76
N GLY A 732 6.88 18.64 -18.09
CA GLY A 732 6.11 19.48 -19.01
C GLY A 732 6.90 19.97 -20.22
N THR A 733 6.38 20.99 -20.88
CA THR A 733 6.92 21.50 -22.15
C THR A 733 7.38 22.95 -22.11
N CYS A 734 8.42 23.25 -22.89
CA CYS A 734 8.77 24.60 -23.32
C CYS A 734 8.41 24.75 -24.80
N THR A 735 7.74 25.84 -25.17
CA THR A 735 7.30 26.12 -26.54
C THR A 735 7.75 27.51 -26.94
N ASN A 736 8.75 27.61 -27.80
CA ASN A 736 9.37 28.86 -28.17
C ASN A 736 9.34 29.05 -29.69
N ALA A 737 8.94 30.25 -30.13
CA ALA A 737 9.01 30.63 -31.55
C ALA A 737 10.38 31.25 -31.86
N LEU A 738 10.97 30.91 -33.00
CA LEU A 738 12.15 31.60 -33.50
C LEU A 738 11.74 32.97 -34.03
N LYS A 739 12.52 33.99 -33.67
CA LYS A 739 12.26 35.36 -34.10
C LYS A 739 13.54 36.00 -34.59
N TYR A 740 13.59 36.29 -35.88
CA TYR A 740 14.71 36.98 -36.49
C TYR A 740 14.57 38.47 -36.17
N VAL A 741 15.60 39.02 -35.52
CA VAL A 741 15.63 40.41 -35.03
C VAL A 741 16.76 41.21 -35.66
#